data_AF-A0A955M3Z6-F1
#
_entry.id   AF-A0A955M3Z6-F1
#
_cell.length_a   1.000
_cell.length_b   1.000
_cell.length_c   1.000
_cell.angle_alpha   90.00
_cell.angle_beta   90.00
_cell.angle_gamma   90.00
#
_symmetry.space_group_name_H-M   'P 1'
#
loop_
_entity.id
_entity.type
_entity.pdbx_description
1 polymer ?
#
loop_
_entity_poly.entity_id
_entity_poly.type
_entity_poly.pdbx_seq_one_letter_code
_entity_poly.pdbx_strand_id
1 'polypeptide(L)'
;LAAGNLWAATVVSDSFTEAGDTAITSHTPDTGTGWTEVFDDSSAGTDAQVIGSSDTLAGGSDENSVGQAYTAQPDPSGVDQDITFTLKALDTTTGTKPIHLFGRRTDNSNFYHVQLLPNTNAKDSVKLYKYVAGVATELDTSDETLAVNDVIKLEIRDATKKVYINAVEILSSADNALTSAGTWGIAIGDYNGAGDGAHLRSTWEVDDFLAEEPTTTIDISGTSDLASGTVKVAVNTTLQGQSTTIAAGAWSITGVTAPSAGDVVTVFVDGAADADESTGVTKYDGTGNITGMVLNQHVLTIGSDDNPSLTVTNLGQYDYNDDEDIMHTANAGVFNTDGGSVYADDELSVISGATLNLSGTETLTTVDFTPAGTFTSTSSGTITVNGNLTNTGSSTFGSGNLTINGNFAMSTGTVDGGSGTIDLNGDFSMSNGMFASTSGYFYVQNDFDVSSGTFTHNSGTVRFETHSNETITTNNATFNNLVMGLQNISANNTLTLGDDFTVDGNLTIDKKNGQWIYYVYPSGTRTINLKGDLYLDDNTSGQNGSVFGNSNLTVIFSGITDQAVYEVSSKALIYANVVVDKSGGVLKLGSNFYFRGSFEILSGNTFDVSNDNGSTVYEPYFGSTFTNAGTFNVRTSTVNFKTLSNAIITTGGVDFYNLKFDNIGTGGSSHTATLIDDFTVTGDLTVDKSSTGWAFAISPSGTRTINLEGNFYAKRTGSSNMSFGNSNLTLNFMGNG
;
A
#
# COMPACT_ATOMS: atom_id res chain seq x y z
N LEU A 1 5.26 -14.61 -45.42
CA LEU A 1 6.17 -14.35 -44.30
C LEU A 1 6.16 -12.84 -44.10
N ALA A 2 5.19 -12.36 -43.33
CA ALA A 2 5.12 -10.96 -42.93
C ALA A 2 5.68 -10.93 -41.50
N ALA A 3 6.93 -10.50 -41.37
CA ALA A 3 7.48 -10.14 -40.08
C ALA A 3 6.87 -8.78 -39.70
N GLY A 4 6.27 -8.70 -38.52
CA GLY A 4 5.76 -7.46 -37.97
C GLY A 4 6.92 -6.48 -37.81
N ASN A 5 6.84 -5.36 -38.51
CA ASN A 5 7.73 -4.23 -38.32
C ASN A 5 7.37 -3.56 -36.98
N LEU A 6 8.08 -3.95 -35.92
CA LEU A 6 8.23 -3.19 -34.68
C LEU A 6 9.28 -2.09 -34.93
N TRP A 7 8.88 -0.89 -35.32
CA TRP A 7 9.83 0.22 -35.50
C TRP A 7 9.38 1.39 -34.62
N ALA A 8 10.04 1.51 -33.47
CA ALA A 8 10.09 2.73 -32.67
C ALA A 8 11.40 3.52 -32.92
N ALA A 9 12.09 3.25 -34.04
CA ALA A 9 13.28 3.98 -34.48
C ALA A 9 12.92 4.90 -35.66
N THR A 10 13.52 6.09 -35.73
CA THR A 10 13.40 6.97 -36.90
C THR A 10 14.11 6.33 -38.07
N VAL A 11 13.38 6.05 -39.16
CA VAL A 11 13.93 5.33 -40.32
C VAL A 11 13.52 5.98 -41.63
N VAL A 12 14.51 6.09 -42.53
CA VAL A 12 14.33 6.42 -43.93
C VAL A 12 14.82 5.25 -44.77
N SER A 13 13.98 4.73 -45.65
CA SER A 13 14.33 3.66 -46.60
C SER A 13 13.90 4.09 -47.99
N ASP A 14 14.76 3.91 -48.98
CA ASP A 14 14.52 4.35 -50.34
C ASP A 14 15.19 3.42 -51.38
N SER A 15 14.36 2.76 -52.18
CA SER A 15 14.74 1.98 -53.36
C SER A 15 14.81 2.82 -54.64
N PHE A 16 14.63 4.14 -54.53
CA PHE A 16 14.66 5.10 -55.64
C PHE A 16 13.80 4.66 -56.85
N THR A 17 12.65 4.04 -56.57
CA THR A 17 11.77 3.50 -57.62
C THR A 17 10.95 4.64 -58.25
N GLU A 18 11.12 4.87 -59.55
CA GLU A 18 10.37 5.90 -60.29
C GLU A 18 10.01 5.48 -61.72
N ALA A 19 8.88 5.97 -62.23
CA ALA A 19 8.45 5.64 -63.60
C ALA A 19 9.25 6.36 -64.70
N GLY A 20 10.02 7.39 -64.34
CA GLY A 20 10.88 8.17 -65.23
C GLY A 20 11.78 9.09 -64.42
N ASP A 21 12.81 9.62 -65.07
CA ASP A 21 13.84 10.42 -64.41
C ASP A 21 13.23 11.58 -63.63
N THR A 22 13.51 11.61 -62.32
CA THR A 22 12.92 12.54 -61.35
C THR A 22 14.02 13.14 -60.49
N ALA A 23 13.99 14.45 -60.29
CA ALA A 23 14.90 15.12 -59.35
C ALA A 23 14.70 14.56 -57.94
N ILE A 24 15.79 14.25 -57.22
CA ILE A 24 15.72 13.64 -55.89
C ILE A 24 14.87 14.48 -54.91
N THR A 25 14.88 15.80 -55.03
CA THR A 25 14.06 16.72 -54.21
C THR A 25 12.56 16.65 -54.51
N SER A 26 12.19 16.07 -55.66
CA SER A 26 10.81 15.80 -56.07
C SER A 26 10.42 14.32 -55.90
N HIS A 27 11.38 13.46 -55.53
CA HIS A 27 11.17 12.05 -55.23
C HIS A 27 10.68 11.87 -53.78
N THR A 28 9.86 10.85 -53.55
CA THR A 28 9.41 10.45 -52.21
C THR A 28 9.95 9.07 -51.89
N PRO A 29 10.75 8.92 -50.81
CA PRO A 29 11.30 7.62 -50.42
C PRO A 29 10.19 6.64 -50.00
N ASP A 30 10.46 5.34 -50.09
CA ASP A 30 9.52 4.28 -49.68
C ASP A 30 9.06 4.43 -48.22
N THR A 31 9.99 4.78 -47.33
CA THR A 31 9.73 5.17 -45.94
C THR A 31 10.51 6.44 -45.65
N GLY A 32 9.82 7.47 -45.17
CA GLY A 32 10.38 8.81 -44.98
C GLY A 32 9.41 9.87 -45.47
N THR A 33 9.88 11.11 -45.56
CA THR A 33 9.06 12.26 -45.99
C THR A 33 9.61 13.00 -47.22
N GLY A 34 10.86 12.75 -47.59
CA GLY A 34 11.47 13.33 -48.79
C GLY A 34 12.98 13.48 -48.68
N TRP A 35 13.55 14.08 -49.72
CA TRP A 35 14.95 14.49 -49.76
C TRP A 35 15.06 16.01 -49.86
N THR A 36 15.99 16.59 -49.11
CA THR A 36 16.25 18.04 -49.13
C THR A 36 17.65 18.28 -49.64
N GLU A 37 17.79 19.11 -50.67
CA GLU A 37 19.09 19.63 -51.08
C GLU A 37 19.67 20.49 -49.96
N VAL A 38 20.88 20.16 -49.57
CA VAL A 38 21.61 20.92 -48.55
C VAL A 38 22.86 21.59 -49.10
N PHE A 39 23.38 21.13 -50.24
CA PHE A 39 24.52 21.72 -50.92
C PHE A 39 24.45 21.41 -52.41
N ASP A 40 24.62 22.42 -53.26
CA ASP A 40 24.88 22.30 -54.69
C ASP A 40 25.69 23.53 -55.14
N ASP A 41 26.85 23.30 -55.74
CA ASP A 41 27.66 24.34 -56.39
C ASP A 41 27.92 24.07 -57.88
N SER A 42 27.16 23.13 -58.45
CA SER A 42 27.13 22.84 -59.88
C SER A 42 26.66 24.05 -60.69
N SER A 43 27.23 24.23 -61.88
CA SER A 43 26.84 25.31 -62.79
C SER A 43 25.61 24.97 -63.63
N ALA A 44 25.29 23.67 -63.75
CA ALA A 44 24.07 23.20 -64.39
C ALA A 44 22.81 23.52 -63.55
N GLY A 45 22.91 23.54 -62.22
CA GLY A 45 21.79 23.74 -61.31
C GLY A 45 20.72 22.66 -61.43
N THR A 46 21.15 21.43 -61.73
CA THR A 46 20.29 20.25 -61.91
C THR A 46 20.52 19.30 -60.76
N ASP A 47 19.52 19.10 -59.90
CA ASP A 47 19.59 18.17 -58.78
C ASP A 47 20.01 16.75 -59.23
N ALA A 48 20.51 15.96 -58.29
CA ALA A 48 20.70 14.53 -58.48
C ALA A 48 19.39 13.88 -58.93
N GLN A 49 19.48 12.91 -59.83
CA GLN A 49 18.33 12.30 -60.49
C GLN A 49 18.16 10.88 -60.00
N VAL A 50 16.92 10.55 -59.63
CA VAL A 50 16.43 9.18 -59.58
C VAL A 50 16.14 8.76 -61.01
N ILE A 51 16.96 7.85 -61.54
CA ILE A 51 16.91 7.36 -62.91
C ILE A 51 15.85 6.27 -63.01
N GLY A 52 14.69 6.58 -63.59
CA GLY A 52 13.54 5.65 -63.61
C GLY A 52 13.73 4.40 -64.48
N SER A 53 14.79 4.33 -65.29
CA SER A 53 15.10 3.12 -66.06
C SER A 53 15.90 2.07 -65.29
N SER A 54 16.62 2.49 -64.26
CA SER A 54 17.49 1.66 -63.44
C SER A 54 17.07 1.61 -61.98
N ASP A 55 16.14 2.48 -61.56
CA ASP A 55 15.72 2.67 -60.17
C ASP A 55 16.95 2.97 -59.28
N THR A 56 17.76 3.95 -59.71
CA THR A 56 19.01 4.34 -59.04
C THR A 56 19.14 5.84 -58.92
N LEU A 57 19.83 6.30 -57.87
CA LEU A 57 20.22 7.68 -57.71
C LEU A 57 21.59 7.94 -58.34
N ALA A 58 21.70 9.00 -59.16
CA ALA A 58 22.93 9.47 -59.75
C ALA A 58 23.09 10.99 -59.68
N GLY A 59 24.33 11.48 -59.83
CA GLY A 59 24.60 12.92 -59.89
C GLY A 59 23.89 13.61 -61.07
N GLY A 60 23.42 14.85 -60.87
CA GLY A 60 22.59 15.55 -61.85
C GLY A 60 23.35 16.06 -63.09
N SER A 61 24.69 16.15 -63.01
CA SER A 61 25.55 16.59 -64.10
C SER A 61 26.96 15.98 -64.02
N ASP A 62 27.80 16.24 -65.04
CA ASP A 62 29.21 15.87 -65.06
C ASP A 62 30.10 17.13 -65.08
N GLU A 63 30.58 17.53 -63.91
CA GLU A 63 31.28 18.81 -63.73
C GLU A 63 32.54 18.65 -62.87
N ASN A 64 33.54 19.49 -63.10
CA ASN A 64 34.80 19.42 -62.37
C ASN A 64 34.77 20.36 -61.17
N SER A 65 35.23 19.87 -60.01
CA SER A 65 35.43 20.67 -58.79
C SER A 65 34.13 21.29 -58.26
N VAL A 66 33.07 20.49 -58.31
CA VAL A 66 31.73 20.80 -57.77
C VAL A 66 31.15 19.53 -57.15
N GLY A 67 30.08 19.66 -56.39
CA GLY A 67 29.37 18.55 -55.76
C GLY A 67 27.93 18.89 -55.36
N GLN A 68 27.21 17.85 -54.99
CA GLN A 68 25.81 17.92 -54.54
C GLN A 68 25.63 17.08 -53.29
N ALA A 69 24.80 17.53 -52.34
CA ALA A 69 24.48 16.77 -51.14
C ALA A 69 23.01 16.92 -50.75
N TYR A 70 22.41 15.81 -50.34
CA TYR A 70 20.99 15.71 -50.01
C TYR A 70 20.80 14.98 -48.70
N THR A 71 19.93 15.53 -47.85
CA THR A 71 19.54 14.89 -46.59
C THR A 71 18.23 14.14 -46.76
N ALA A 72 18.21 12.90 -46.28
CA ALA A 72 16.99 12.10 -46.22
C ALA A 72 16.17 12.48 -44.98
N GLN A 73 14.85 12.57 -45.10
CA GLN A 73 13.95 13.02 -44.02
C GLN A 73 12.98 11.92 -43.59
N PRO A 74 12.61 11.83 -42.29
CA PRO A 74 12.93 12.78 -41.22
C PRO A 74 14.37 12.73 -40.72
N ASP A 75 14.81 13.82 -40.10
CA ASP A 75 16.09 13.90 -39.37
C ASP A 75 16.12 12.91 -38.17
N PRO A 76 17.31 12.38 -37.82
CA PRO A 76 17.48 11.56 -36.63
C PRO A 76 17.11 12.32 -35.35
N SER A 77 16.48 11.61 -34.42
CA SER A 77 16.19 12.08 -33.07
C SER A 77 17.35 11.85 -32.09
N GLY A 78 18.21 10.87 -32.37
CA GLY A 78 19.32 10.39 -31.58
C GLY A 78 20.67 10.57 -32.29
N VAL A 79 21.73 10.48 -31.51
CA VAL A 79 23.10 10.72 -32.00
C VAL A 79 23.73 9.51 -32.68
N ASP A 80 23.18 8.31 -32.47
CA ASP A 80 23.70 7.09 -33.07
C ASP A 80 22.93 6.78 -34.35
N GLN A 81 23.66 6.43 -35.41
CA GLN A 81 23.14 6.36 -36.78
C GLN A 81 23.77 5.20 -37.53
N ASP A 82 22.97 4.46 -38.26
CA ASP A 82 23.38 3.49 -39.26
C ASP A 82 22.87 3.95 -40.61
N ILE A 83 23.78 4.20 -41.56
CA ILE A 83 23.45 4.77 -42.86
C ILE A 83 24.07 3.86 -43.93
N THR A 84 23.28 3.44 -44.90
CA THR A 84 23.71 2.53 -45.97
C THR A 84 23.21 2.92 -47.34
N PHE A 85 23.94 2.49 -48.37
CA PHE A 85 23.40 2.31 -49.73
C PHE A 85 24.05 1.08 -50.39
N THR A 86 23.49 0.65 -51.51
CA THR A 86 24.05 -0.35 -52.42
C THR A 86 24.63 0.33 -53.66
N LEU A 87 25.86 0.00 -54.04
CA LEU A 87 26.46 0.45 -55.30
C LEU A 87 25.82 -0.28 -56.49
N LYS A 88 25.33 0.43 -57.51
CA LYS A 88 24.81 -0.16 -58.76
C LYS A 88 25.66 0.17 -59.99
N ALA A 89 26.37 1.29 -59.98
CA ALA A 89 27.40 1.61 -60.95
C ALA A 89 28.59 2.29 -60.30
N LEU A 90 29.79 2.04 -60.84
CA LEU A 90 31.05 2.62 -60.37
C LEU A 90 31.66 3.51 -61.45
N ASP A 91 32.27 4.61 -61.04
CA ASP A 91 33.18 5.32 -61.94
C ASP A 91 34.46 4.48 -62.13
N THR A 92 34.91 4.34 -63.37
CA THR A 92 36.04 3.47 -63.76
C THR A 92 37.32 4.24 -64.08
N THR A 93 37.33 5.55 -63.87
CA THR A 93 38.42 6.44 -64.26
C THR A 93 39.28 6.88 -63.08
N THR A 94 40.50 7.36 -63.38
CA THR A 94 41.53 7.65 -62.37
C THR A 94 41.33 8.96 -61.59
N GLY A 95 40.26 9.71 -61.84
CA GLY A 95 40.02 11.03 -61.23
C GLY A 95 39.46 10.94 -59.80
N THR A 96 39.59 12.03 -59.03
CA THR A 96 38.92 12.16 -57.72
C THR A 96 37.45 12.44 -57.94
N LYS A 97 36.65 11.38 -58.01
CA LYS A 97 35.22 11.43 -58.36
C LYS A 97 34.43 10.63 -57.34
N PRO A 98 34.18 11.18 -56.15
CA PRO A 98 33.64 10.44 -55.05
C PRO A 98 32.11 10.41 -55.00
N ILE A 99 31.61 9.40 -54.31
CA ILE A 99 30.27 9.37 -53.70
C ILE A 99 30.45 9.18 -52.19
N HIS A 100 29.53 9.72 -51.40
CA HIS A 100 29.65 9.78 -49.95
C HIS A 100 28.36 9.39 -49.25
N LEU A 101 28.49 8.71 -48.10
CA LEU A 101 27.47 8.70 -47.05
C LEU A 101 27.91 9.66 -45.96
N PHE A 102 26.99 10.47 -45.43
CA PHE A 102 27.27 11.35 -44.30
C PHE A 102 26.22 11.24 -43.20
N GLY A 103 26.66 11.45 -41.96
CA GLY A 103 25.83 11.48 -40.76
C GLY A 103 26.30 12.53 -39.76
N ARG A 104 25.49 12.78 -38.72
CA ARG A 104 25.64 13.90 -37.77
C ARG A 104 25.87 15.26 -38.42
N ARG A 105 25.29 15.50 -39.61
CA ARG A 105 25.45 16.77 -40.29
C ARG A 105 24.65 17.85 -39.58
N THR A 106 25.35 18.75 -38.89
CA THR A 106 24.70 19.93 -38.28
C THR A 106 24.55 21.05 -39.31
N ASP A 107 25.53 21.18 -40.21
CA ASP A 107 25.55 22.06 -41.36
C ASP A 107 26.59 21.55 -42.39
N ASN A 108 26.78 22.26 -43.50
CA ASN A 108 27.75 21.87 -44.54
C ASN A 108 29.22 22.02 -44.11
N SER A 109 29.50 22.41 -42.87
CA SER A 109 30.85 22.55 -42.30
C SER A 109 31.11 21.58 -41.15
N ASN A 110 30.12 20.77 -40.75
CA ASN A 110 30.17 19.91 -39.57
C ASN A 110 29.41 18.60 -39.80
N PHE A 111 30.12 17.53 -40.18
CA PHE A 111 29.57 16.17 -40.39
C PHE A 111 30.66 15.08 -40.36
N TYR A 112 30.26 13.83 -40.15
CA TYR A 112 31.09 12.66 -40.47
C TYR A 112 30.69 12.14 -41.85
N HIS A 113 31.64 11.63 -42.62
CA HIS A 113 31.34 10.97 -43.89
C HIS A 113 32.32 9.87 -44.24
N VAL A 114 31.83 8.89 -44.99
CA VAL A 114 32.68 7.97 -45.75
C VAL A 114 32.71 8.43 -47.20
N GLN A 115 33.90 8.57 -47.74
CA GLN A 115 34.18 8.89 -49.13
C GLN A 115 34.58 7.59 -49.85
N LEU A 116 33.92 7.31 -50.97
CA LEU A 116 34.30 6.24 -51.89
C LEU A 116 34.97 6.84 -53.12
N LEU A 117 36.04 6.22 -53.62
CA LEU A 117 36.75 6.62 -54.82
C LEU A 117 36.77 5.48 -55.85
N PRO A 118 36.94 5.80 -57.16
CA PRO A 118 37.08 4.78 -58.19
C PRO A 118 38.22 3.80 -57.90
N ASN A 119 38.06 2.52 -58.20
CA ASN A 119 39.11 1.50 -58.03
C ASN A 119 40.42 1.80 -58.78
N THR A 120 40.36 2.66 -59.80
CA THR A 120 41.53 3.07 -60.58
C THR A 120 42.16 4.37 -60.07
N ASN A 121 41.64 4.96 -58.99
CA ASN A 121 42.24 6.10 -58.31
C ASN A 121 43.58 5.70 -57.68
N ALA A 122 44.47 6.67 -57.48
CA ALA A 122 45.77 6.44 -56.85
C ALA A 122 45.73 6.53 -55.32
N LYS A 123 44.63 7.03 -54.75
CA LYS A 123 44.34 7.05 -53.31
C LYS A 123 43.44 5.85 -52.98
N ASP A 124 43.53 5.39 -51.74
CA ASP A 124 42.69 4.35 -51.16
C ASP A 124 41.19 4.58 -51.44
N SER A 125 40.50 3.51 -51.85
CA SER A 125 39.13 3.59 -52.37
C SER A 125 38.07 3.90 -51.30
N VAL A 126 38.33 3.62 -50.02
CA VAL A 126 37.39 3.88 -48.92
C VAL A 126 38.07 4.69 -47.84
N LYS A 127 37.47 5.83 -47.49
CA LYS A 127 38.07 6.80 -46.58
C LYS A 127 37.03 7.34 -45.61
N LEU A 128 37.30 7.27 -44.32
CA LEU A 128 36.45 7.82 -43.27
C LEU A 128 37.01 9.18 -42.82
N TYR A 129 36.17 10.20 -42.78
CA TYR A 129 36.55 11.56 -42.40
C TYR A 129 35.60 12.15 -41.35
N LYS A 130 36.12 13.14 -40.63
CA LYS A 130 35.32 14.20 -40.02
C LYS A 130 35.52 15.52 -40.76
N TYR A 131 34.46 16.30 -40.87
CA TYR A 131 34.48 17.70 -41.29
C TYR A 131 34.05 18.54 -40.11
N VAL A 132 34.92 19.44 -39.63
CA VAL A 132 34.64 20.30 -38.48
C VAL A 132 35.07 21.72 -38.80
N ALA A 133 34.15 22.67 -38.68
CA ALA A 133 34.37 24.08 -39.01
C ALA A 133 35.02 24.30 -40.40
N GLY A 134 34.64 23.51 -41.40
CA GLY A 134 35.15 23.64 -42.77
C GLY A 134 36.51 22.98 -43.01
N VAL A 135 36.97 22.11 -42.12
CA VAL A 135 38.25 21.39 -42.25
C VAL A 135 38.03 19.89 -42.25
N ALA A 136 38.46 19.22 -43.33
CA ALA A 136 38.44 17.77 -43.45
C ALA A 136 39.64 17.16 -42.72
N THR A 137 39.36 16.17 -41.88
CA THR A 137 40.36 15.36 -41.18
C THR A 137 40.08 13.89 -41.45
N GLU A 138 41.02 13.21 -42.09
CA GLU A 138 40.96 11.76 -42.30
C GLU A 138 41.07 11.05 -40.95
N LEU A 139 40.14 10.15 -40.68
CA LEU A 139 40.07 9.34 -39.47
C LEU A 139 40.66 7.95 -39.70
N ASP A 140 40.38 7.36 -40.86
CA ASP A 140 40.86 6.04 -41.27
C ASP A 140 40.68 5.84 -42.78
N THR A 141 41.43 4.92 -43.40
CA THR A 141 41.33 4.63 -44.84
C THR A 141 41.83 3.22 -45.19
N SER A 142 41.26 2.61 -46.23
CA SER A 142 41.67 1.31 -46.78
C SER A 142 41.44 1.27 -48.28
N ASP A 143 42.33 0.61 -49.00
CA ASP A 143 42.19 0.36 -50.42
C ASP A 143 41.46 -0.97 -50.67
N GLU A 144 40.16 -0.87 -50.96
CA GLU A 144 39.28 -1.99 -51.27
C GLU A 144 38.96 -2.06 -52.77
N THR A 145 38.72 -3.26 -53.28
CA THR A 145 38.20 -3.43 -54.65
C THR A 145 36.68 -3.38 -54.64
N LEU A 146 36.11 -2.19 -54.88
CA LEU A 146 34.66 -1.98 -54.92
C LEU A 146 34.02 -2.71 -56.11
N ALA A 147 32.85 -3.29 -55.90
CA ALA A 147 32.09 -4.00 -56.91
C ALA A 147 30.62 -3.52 -56.97
N VAL A 148 29.99 -3.76 -58.12
CA VAL A 148 28.54 -3.58 -58.26
C VAL A 148 27.83 -4.54 -57.29
N ASN A 149 26.85 -4.02 -56.57
CA ASN A 149 26.10 -4.59 -55.45
C ASN A 149 26.82 -4.66 -54.11
N ASP A 150 27.98 -4.02 -53.96
CA ASP A 150 28.55 -3.82 -52.62
C ASP A 150 27.64 -2.92 -51.78
N VAL A 151 27.33 -3.36 -50.57
CA VAL A 151 26.59 -2.58 -49.58
C VAL A 151 27.57 -1.85 -48.68
N ILE A 152 27.49 -0.53 -48.67
CA ILE A 152 28.37 0.35 -47.89
C ILE A 152 27.59 0.83 -46.68
N LYS A 153 28.13 0.64 -45.46
CA LYS A 153 27.53 1.14 -44.21
C LYS A 153 28.48 2.11 -43.53
N LEU A 154 27.97 3.28 -43.15
CA LEU A 154 28.54 4.17 -42.16
C LEU A 154 27.80 3.97 -40.83
N GLU A 155 28.51 3.44 -39.83
CA GLU A 155 28.01 3.29 -38.47
C GLU A 155 28.61 4.38 -37.59
N ILE A 156 27.73 5.15 -36.96
CA ILE A 156 28.08 6.21 -36.02
C ILE A 156 27.49 5.83 -34.66
N ARG A 157 28.36 5.66 -33.67
CA ARG A 157 28.03 5.62 -32.24
C ARG A 157 28.71 6.78 -31.53
N ASP A 158 28.42 7.03 -30.26
CA ASP A 158 29.04 8.08 -29.42
C ASP A 158 30.49 8.43 -29.82
N ALA A 159 31.50 7.73 -29.30
CA ALA A 159 32.89 7.91 -29.73
C ALA A 159 33.26 7.05 -30.95
N THR A 160 32.56 5.97 -31.24
CA THR A 160 32.98 5.01 -32.28
C THR A 160 32.42 5.39 -33.65
N LYS A 161 33.24 5.30 -34.71
CA LYS A 161 32.86 5.51 -36.12
C LYS A 161 33.39 4.34 -36.93
N LYS A 162 32.55 3.65 -37.69
CA LYS A 162 32.94 2.46 -38.46
C LYS A 162 32.39 2.50 -39.86
N VAL A 163 33.12 1.86 -40.78
CA VAL A 163 32.66 1.62 -42.15
C VAL A 163 32.68 0.13 -42.43
N TYR A 164 31.60 -0.37 -43.04
CA TYR A 164 31.49 -1.75 -43.47
C TYR A 164 31.25 -1.86 -44.97
N ILE A 165 31.78 -2.92 -45.56
CA ILE A 165 31.42 -3.39 -46.90
C ILE A 165 30.86 -4.80 -46.77
N ASN A 166 29.64 -5.03 -47.24
CA ASN A 166 28.98 -6.36 -47.18
C ASN A 166 29.01 -6.97 -45.76
N ALA A 167 28.72 -6.13 -44.75
CA ALA A 167 28.75 -6.44 -43.31
C ALA A 167 30.13 -6.78 -42.72
N VAL A 168 31.22 -6.61 -43.47
CA VAL A 168 32.61 -6.74 -42.96
C VAL A 168 33.11 -5.36 -42.55
N GLU A 169 33.57 -5.21 -41.30
CA GLU A 169 34.19 -3.96 -40.81
C GLU A 169 35.50 -3.73 -41.57
N ILE A 170 35.62 -2.59 -42.24
CA ILE A 170 36.81 -2.19 -43.00
C ILE A 170 37.56 -1.07 -42.30
N LEU A 171 36.83 -0.05 -41.79
CA LEU A 171 37.41 1.11 -41.11
C LEU A 171 36.83 1.28 -39.71
N SER A 172 37.64 1.79 -38.79
CA SER A 172 37.27 1.97 -37.38
C SER A 172 38.04 3.12 -36.74
N SER A 173 37.33 4.06 -36.13
CA SER A 173 37.93 5.20 -35.43
C SER A 173 37.20 5.54 -34.15
N ALA A 174 37.93 6.11 -33.18
CA ALA A 174 37.39 6.68 -31.95
C ALA A 174 37.48 8.21 -32.03
N ASP A 175 36.37 8.87 -32.34
CA ASP A 175 36.23 10.33 -32.45
C ASP A 175 34.83 10.78 -32.00
N ASN A 176 34.76 11.85 -31.19
CA ASN A 176 33.50 12.44 -30.71
C ASN A 176 33.50 13.98 -30.83
N ALA A 177 34.09 14.51 -31.90
CA ALA A 177 34.16 15.95 -32.14
C ALA A 177 32.80 16.58 -32.48
N LEU A 178 31.86 15.80 -33.02
CA LEU A 178 30.48 16.22 -33.32
C LEU A 178 29.50 15.43 -32.46
N THR A 179 28.81 16.11 -31.53
CA THR A 179 27.93 15.49 -30.52
C THR A 179 26.44 15.69 -30.79
N SER A 180 26.06 16.44 -31.83
CA SER A 180 24.67 16.64 -32.24
C SER A 180 24.17 15.48 -33.09
N ALA A 181 22.87 15.16 -33.02
CA ALA A 181 22.23 14.19 -33.91
C ALA A 181 22.35 14.62 -35.38
N GLY A 182 22.18 15.93 -35.67
CA GLY A 182 22.30 16.46 -37.03
C GLY A 182 21.38 15.74 -38.02
N THR A 183 21.81 15.63 -39.27
CA THR A 183 21.07 14.98 -40.35
C THR A 183 21.93 13.89 -41.01
N TRP A 184 21.29 13.00 -41.77
CA TRP A 184 21.93 11.94 -42.56
C TRP A 184 21.65 12.10 -44.07
N GLY A 185 22.48 11.51 -44.92
CA GLY A 185 22.24 11.56 -46.36
C GLY A 185 23.40 11.13 -47.24
N ILE A 186 23.30 11.51 -48.52
CA ILE A 186 24.23 11.16 -49.59
C ILE A 186 24.82 12.43 -50.19
N ALA A 187 26.10 12.41 -50.53
CA ALA A 187 26.72 13.44 -51.37
C ALA A 187 27.46 12.84 -52.56
N ILE A 188 27.60 13.59 -53.64
CA ILE A 188 28.29 13.18 -54.88
C ILE A 188 29.21 14.33 -55.29
N GLY A 189 30.47 14.04 -55.62
CA GLY A 189 31.45 15.07 -55.98
C GLY A 189 32.08 15.79 -54.77
N ASP A 190 32.45 17.07 -54.93
CA ASP A 190 33.10 17.86 -53.88
C ASP A 190 32.07 18.46 -52.91
N TYR A 191 31.88 17.82 -51.75
CA TYR A 191 30.92 18.30 -50.75
C TYR A 191 31.52 19.45 -49.92
N ASN A 192 31.27 20.70 -50.33
CA ASN A 192 31.72 21.93 -49.66
C ASN A 192 33.22 21.93 -49.29
N GLY A 193 34.06 21.40 -50.19
CA GLY A 193 35.51 21.28 -50.01
C GLY A 193 35.98 20.03 -49.25
N ALA A 194 35.06 19.20 -48.74
CA ALA A 194 35.40 17.93 -48.08
C ALA A 194 35.88 16.85 -49.08
N GLY A 195 35.65 17.03 -50.38
CA GLY A 195 36.07 16.11 -51.43
C GLY A 195 37.44 16.40 -52.05
N ASP A 196 38.21 17.37 -51.53
CA ASP A 196 39.55 17.75 -52.03
C ASP A 196 39.54 18.15 -53.52
N GLY A 197 38.61 19.03 -53.92
CA GLY A 197 38.48 19.49 -55.32
C GLY A 197 37.88 18.43 -56.26
N ALA A 198 37.21 17.43 -55.69
CA ALA A 198 36.54 16.31 -56.35
C ALA A 198 35.59 16.73 -57.48
N HIS A 199 35.26 15.78 -58.35
CA HIS A 199 34.40 16.02 -59.50
C HIS A 199 33.05 15.32 -59.34
N LEU A 200 31.96 16.05 -59.58
CA LEU A 200 30.60 15.51 -59.67
C LEU A 200 30.47 14.65 -60.91
N ARG A 201 30.01 13.40 -60.77
CA ARG A 201 29.79 12.48 -61.88
C ARG A 201 28.48 11.74 -61.74
N SER A 202 27.76 11.66 -62.85
CA SER A 202 26.54 10.86 -63.02
C SER A 202 26.80 9.36 -63.16
N THR A 203 28.07 8.94 -63.25
CA THR A 203 28.43 7.52 -63.44
C THR A 203 28.34 6.67 -62.18
N TRP A 204 28.35 7.30 -61.00
CA TRP A 204 28.01 6.60 -59.78
C TRP A 204 26.49 6.47 -59.71
N GLU A 205 26.03 5.24 -59.57
CA GLU A 205 24.62 4.95 -59.33
C GLU A 205 24.52 4.16 -58.03
N VAL A 206 23.60 4.57 -57.15
CA VAL A 206 23.31 3.89 -55.88
C VAL A 206 21.82 3.59 -55.76
N ASP A 207 21.53 2.61 -54.94
CA ASP A 207 20.18 2.11 -54.67
C ASP A 207 20.08 1.68 -53.20
N ASP A 208 18.89 1.29 -52.75
CA ASP A 208 18.62 0.72 -51.43
C ASP A 208 19.22 1.59 -50.29
N PHE A 209 18.96 2.90 -50.32
CA PHE A 209 19.38 3.78 -49.23
C PHE A 209 18.58 3.45 -47.97
N LEU A 210 19.27 3.29 -46.84
CA LEU A 210 18.66 3.09 -45.53
C LEU A 210 19.40 3.95 -44.51
N ALA A 211 18.66 4.74 -43.74
CA ALA A 211 19.18 5.44 -42.57
C ALA A 211 18.30 5.14 -41.37
N GLU A 212 18.89 4.61 -40.31
CA GLU A 212 18.18 4.20 -39.10
C GLU A 212 18.98 4.50 -37.82
N GLU A 213 18.27 4.65 -36.71
CA GLU A 213 18.86 4.72 -35.38
C GLU A 213 19.01 3.30 -34.81
N PRO A 214 20.12 2.96 -34.14
CA PRO A 214 20.28 1.63 -33.59
C PRO A 214 19.28 1.37 -32.46
N THR A 215 18.81 0.14 -32.37
CA THR A 215 17.98 -0.31 -31.26
C THR A 215 18.81 -0.37 -29.98
N THR A 216 18.44 0.43 -28.98
CA THR A 216 19.00 0.31 -27.64
C THR A 216 18.45 -0.92 -26.96
N THR A 217 19.29 -1.64 -26.21
CA THR A 217 18.88 -2.80 -25.43
C THR A 217 19.26 -2.65 -23.96
N ILE A 218 18.52 -3.35 -23.10
CA ILE A 218 18.74 -3.43 -21.66
C ILE A 218 18.88 -4.88 -21.23
N ASP A 219 19.51 -5.07 -20.07
CA ASP A 219 19.48 -6.32 -19.34
C ASP A 219 18.47 -6.22 -18.19
N ILE A 220 17.79 -7.32 -17.90
CA ILE A 220 16.81 -7.44 -16.81
C ILE A 220 17.27 -8.58 -15.91
N SER A 221 17.44 -8.32 -14.61
CA SER A 221 18.03 -9.29 -13.68
C SER A 221 17.39 -9.27 -12.30
N GLY A 222 17.57 -10.37 -11.58
CA GLY A 222 16.94 -10.54 -10.28
C GLY A 222 17.37 -11.80 -9.54
N THR A 223 16.64 -12.07 -8.46
CA THR A 223 16.80 -13.26 -7.62
C THR A 223 15.58 -14.16 -7.70
N SER A 224 15.73 -15.40 -7.27
CA SER A 224 14.67 -16.39 -7.12
C SER A 224 15.01 -17.37 -6.00
N ASP A 225 14.01 -17.92 -5.34
CA ASP A 225 14.17 -19.04 -4.41
C ASP A 225 14.19 -20.41 -5.10
N LEU A 226 13.88 -20.45 -6.41
CA LEU A 226 13.99 -21.64 -7.25
C LEU A 226 15.45 -21.98 -7.55
N ALA A 227 15.73 -23.29 -7.61
CA ALA A 227 17.04 -23.79 -8.00
C ALA A 227 17.29 -23.71 -9.52
N SER A 228 16.22 -23.77 -10.32
CA SER A 228 16.23 -23.78 -11.78
C SER A 228 14.87 -23.35 -12.33
N GLY A 229 14.83 -22.89 -13.59
CA GLY A 229 13.62 -22.48 -14.30
C GLY A 229 14.00 -21.64 -15.52
N THR A 230 13.13 -21.51 -16.51
CA THR A 230 13.34 -20.59 -17.64
C THR A 230 12.65 -19.28 -17.30
N VAL A 231 13.32 -18.13 -17.40
CA VAL A 231 12.68 -16.82 -17.16
C VAL A 231 12.39 -16.16 -18.49
N LYS A 232 11.15 -15.69 -18.66
CA LYS A 232 10.67 -14.89 -19.78
C LYS A 232 10.35 -13.47 -19.33
N VAL A 233 10.20 -12.59 -20.31
CA VAL A 233 9.80 -11.20 -20.09
C VAL A 233 8.79 -10.75 -21.13
N ALA A 234 7.76 -10.06 -20.68
CA ALA A 234 6.85 -9.28 -21.50
C ALA A 234 7.03 -7.79 -21.21
N VAL A 235 6.88 -6.96 -22.24
CA VAL A 235 6.87 -5.50 -22.15
C VAL A 235 5.50 -5.02 -22.63
N ASN A 236 4.77 -4.33 -21.76
CA ASN A 236 3.35 -4.05 -21.91
C ASN A 236 2.61 -5.35 -22.28
N THR A 237 1.85 -5.38 -23.36
CA THR A 237 1.09 -6.55 -23.82
C THR A 237 1.89 -7.50 -24.72
N THR A 238 3.21 -7.36 -24.81
CA THR A 238 4.03 -8.07 -25.82
C THR A 238 5.12 -8.91 -25.17
N LEU A 239 5.02 -10.24 -25.35
CA LEU A 239 6.08 -11.19 -24.99
C LEU A 239 7.35 -10.94 -25.83
N GLN A 240 8.49 -10.86 -25.16
CA GLN A 240 9.79 -10.69 -25.81
C GLN A 240 10.40 -12.04 -26.19
N GLY A 241 11.23 -12.06 -27.22
CA GLY A 241 11.89 -13.29 -27.68
C GLY A 241 13.00 -13.77 -26.74
N GLN A 242 13.56 -12.87 -25.95
CA GLN A 242 14.67 -13.10 -25.03
C GLN A 242 14.22 -13.95 -23.82
N SER A 243 15.12 -14.80 -23.34
CA SER A 243 14.91 -15.61 -22.13
C SER A 243 16.25 -15.95 -21.48
N THR A 244 16.19 -16.43 -20.24
CA THR A 244 17.36 -16.94 -19.52
C THR A 244 16.98 -18.14 -18.66
N THR A 245 17.95 -18.69 -17.91
CA THR A 245 17.69 -19.74 -16.92
C THR A 245 18.12 -19.29 -15.54
N ILE A 246 17.35 -19.68 -14.51
CA ILE A 246 17.74 -19.50 -13.12
C ILE A 246 18.94 -20.40 -12.81
N ALA A 247 19.99 -19.81 -12.26
CA ALA A 247 21.18 -20.52 -11.82
C ALA A 247 21.53 -20.10 -10.38
N ALA A 248 21.41 -21.04 -9.44
CA ALA A 248 21.69 -20.82 -8.02
C ALA A 248 20.95 -19.61 -7.42
N GLY A 249 19.66 -19.45 -7.77
CA GLY A 249 18.80 -18.39 -7.25
C GLY A 249 19.02 -17.00 -7.87
N ALA A 250 19.77 -16.90 -8.97
CA ALA A 250 19.96 -15.66 -9.73
C ALA A 250 19.67 -15.88 -11.22
N TRP A 251 19.29 -14.81 -11.92
CA TRP A 251 18.99 -14.85 -13.35
C TRP A 251 19.24 -13.48 -14.00
N SER A 252 19.50 -13.47 -15.31
CA SER A 252 19.69 -12.27 -16.12
C SER A 252 19.28 -12.52 -17.57
N ILE A 253 18.25 -11.81 -18.05
CA ILE A 253 17.86 -11.76 -19.46
C ILE A 253 18.64 -10.62 -20.10
N THR A 254 19.36 -10.90 -21.20
CA THR A 254 20.21 -9.89 -21.85
C THR A 254 19.65 -9.46 -23.21
N GLY A 255 19.86 -8.19 -23.57
CA GLY A 255 19.57 -7.71 -24.92
C GLY A 255 18.08 -7.56 -25.24
N VAL A 256 17.26 -7.25 -24.22
CA VAL A 256 15.85 -6.88 -24.40
C VAL A 256 15.81 -5.50 -25.01
N THR A 257 15.00 -5.25 -26.05
CA THR A 257 14.85 -3.89 -26.60
C THR A 257 14.41 -2.96 -25.48
N ALA A 258 15.13 -1.84 -25.31
CA ALA A 258 14.88 -0.90 -24.23
C ALA A 258 13.41 -0.42 -24.29
N PRO A 259 12.62 -0.63 -23.21
CA PRO A 259 11.27 -0.10 -23.15
C PRO A 259 11.27 1.44 -23.15
N SER A 260 10.12 2.04 -23.42
CA SER A 260 9.91 3.46 -23.16
C SER A 260 9.70 3.69 -21.66
N ALA A 261 10.05 4.89 -21.17
CA ALA A 261 9.75 5.27 -19.80
C ALA A 261 8.25 5.12 -19.50
N GLY A 262 7.91 4.38 -18.44
CA GLY A 262 6.53 4.11 -18.06
C GLY A 262 5.92 2.83 -18.64
N ASP A 263 6.63 2.13 -19.53
CA ASP A 263 6.24 0.79 -19.99
C ASP A 263 6.31 -0.21 -18.83
N VAL A 264 5.35 -1.13 -18.80
CA VAL A 264 5.27 -2.18 -17.78
C VAL A 264 6.14 -3.35 -18.21
N VAL A 265 6.91 -3.90 -17.28
CA VAL A 265 7.76 -5.07 -17.51
C VAL A 265 7.31 -6.17 -16.56
N THR A 266 6.83 -7.28 -17.15
CA THR A 266 6.42 -8.49 -16.43
C THR A 266 7.44 -9.58 -16.70
N VAL A 267 8.08 -10.12 -15.66
CA VAL A 267 8.96 -11.28 -15.72
C VAL A 267 8.34 -12.45 -14.97
N PHE A 268 8.52 -13.66 -15.49
CA PHE A 268 7.90 -14.86 -14.92
C PHE A 268 8.72 -16.11 -15.30
N VAL A 269 8.49 -17.20 -14.58
CA VAL A 269 9.13 -18.49 -14.86
C VAL A 269 8.26 -19.28 -15.83
N ASP A 270 8.73 -19.43 -17.07
CA ASP A 270 8.04 -20.00 -18.23
C ASP A 270 8.18 -21.53 -18.32
N GLY A 271 7.09 -22.19 -18.68
CA GLY A 271 6.93 -23.64 -18.69
C GLY A 271 7.11 -24.27 -17.32
N ALA A 272 6.78 -23.52 -16.25
CA ALA A 272 6.83 -24.00 -14.89
C ALA A 272 5.71 -25.03 -14.66
N ALA A 273 5.85 -25.85 -13.62
CA ALA A 273 4.70 -26.52 -13.06
C ALA A 273 4.06 -25.59 -12.03
N ASP A 274 2.80 -25.80 -11.68
CA ASP A 274 2.05 -24.99 -10.71
C ASP A 274 2.84 -24.72 -9.41
N ALA A 275 3.67 -25.67 -8.97
CA ALA A 275 4.48 -25.56 -7.76
C ALA A 275 5.68 -24.59 -7.86
N ASP A 276 6.09 -24.24 -9.09
CA ASP A 276 7.28 -23.46 -9.41
C ASP A 276 6.95 -22.09 -10.06
N GLU A 277 5.67 -21.75 -10.22
CA GLU A 277 5.24 -20.49 -10.81
C GLU A 277 5.59 -19.29 -9.92
N SER A 278 5.99 -18.19 -10.56
CA SER A 278 6.32 -16.93 -9.88
C SER A 278 6.29 -15.77 -10.88
N THR A 279 5.99 -14.57 -10.39
CA THR A 279 5.86 -13.38 -11.25
C THR A 279 6.44 -12.14 -10.58
N GLY A 280 7.18 -11.35 -11.33
CA GLY A 280 7.66 -10.04 -10.93
C GLY A 280 7.17 -8.98 -11.91
N VAL A 281 6.62 -7.88 -11.40
CA VAL A 281 6.15 -6.77 -12.25
C VAL A 281 6.78 -5.47 -11.79
N THR A 282 7.35 -4.74 -12.73
CA THR A 282 7.83 -3.38 -12.52
C THR A 282 7.39 -2.47 -13.67
N LYS A 283 7.77 -1.20 -13.61
CA LYS A 283 7.61 -0.28 -14.72
C LYS A 283 8.97 0.40 -14.96
N TYR A 284 9.33 0.55 -16.22
CA TYR A 284 10.66 1.02 -16.59
C TYR A 284 10.80 2.53 -16.38
N ASP A 285 11.92 2.99 -15.81
CA ASP A 285 12.13 4.41 -15.51
C ASP A 285 12.55 5.23 -16.75
N GLY A 286 12.94 4.56 -17.84
CA GLY A 286 13.37 5.14 -19.11
C GLY A 286 14.87 5.02 -19.38
N THR A 287 15.67 4.56 -18.42
CA THR A 287 17.12 4.52 -18.55
C THR A 287 17.76 3.30 -17.86
N GLY A 288 18.87 2.81 -18.41
CA GLY A 288 19.67 1.77 -17.76
C GLY A 288 19.03 0.38 -17.77
N ASN A 289 19.60 -0.51 -16.97
CA ASN A 289 19.14 -1.90 -16.83
C ASN A 289 18.15 -2.00 -15.67
N ILE A 290 17.22 -2.95 -15.74
CA ILE A 290 16.34 -3.28 -14.61
C ILE A 290 17.03 -4.36 -13.77
N THR A 291 17.22 -4.11 -12.49
CA THR A 291 17.79 -5.05 -11.51
C THR A 291 16.92 -5.18 -10.27
N GLY A 292 17.22 -6.13 -9.38
CA GLY A 292 16.46 -6.28 -8.13
C GLY A 292 15.04 -6.83 -8.29
N MET A 293 14.69 -7.38 -9.46
CA MET A 293 13.47 -8.18 -9.63
C MET A 293 13.53 -9.42 -8.73
N VAL A 294 12.39 -9.89 -8.24
CA VAL A 294 12.30 -11.07 -7.36
C VAL A 294 11.26 -12.05 -7.92
N LEU A 295 11.64 -13.33 -8.02
CA LEU A 295 10.81 -14.43 -8.49
C LEU A 295 10.82 -15.56 -7.46
N ASN A 296 10.03 -15.42 -6.40
CA ASN A 296 9.86 -16.49 -5.42
C ASN A 296 8.62 -17.30 -5.76
N GLN A 297 8.69 -18.62 -5.55
CA GLN A 297 7.55 -19.54 -5.74
C GLN A 297 6.30 -19.00 -5.07
N HIS A 298 5.19 -18.98 -5.80
CA HIS A 298 3.89 -18.55 -5.31
C HIS A 298 3.86 -17.10 -4.81
N VAL A 299 4.76 -16.24 -5.31
CA VAL A 299 4.76 -14.80 -5.00
C VAL A 299 4.60 -13.96 -6.26
N LEU A 300 3.59 -13.08 -6.29
CA LEU A 300 3.59 -11.91 -7.16
C LEU A 300 4.37 -10.79 -6.48
N THR A 301 5.53 -10.47 -7.05
CA THR A 301 6.38 -9.39 -6.55
C THR A 301 6.19 -8.11 -7.37
N ILE A 302 5.93 -7.00 -6.68
CA ILE A 302 5.81 -5.66 -7.25
C ILE A 302 7.10 -4.89 -6.98
N GLY A 303 7.80 -4.49 -8.05
CA GLY A 303 8.91 -3.54 -8.04
C GLY A 303 10.28 -4.12 -8.40
N SER A 304 11.25 -3.21 -8.48
CA SER A 304 12.67 -3.44 -8.81
C SER A 304 13.54 -2.29 -8.28
N ASP A 305 14.79 -2.17 -8.76
CA ASP A 305 15.58 -0.95 -8.64
C ASP A 305 14.97 0.25 -9.39
N ASP A 306 14.30 -0.03 -10.50
CA ASP A 306 13.38 0.93 -11.11
C ASP A 306 12.19 1.14 -10.19
N ASN A 307 11.95 2.41 -9.84
CA ASN A 307 10.96 2.76 -8.83
C ASN A 307 9.82 3.66 -9.32
N PRO A 308 8.87 3.11 -10.08
CA PRO A 308 7.62 3.81 -10.36
C PRO A 308 6.41 3.18 -9.68
N SER A 309 5.33 3.97 -9.62
CA SER A 309 4.03 3.49 -9.12
C SER A 309 3.31 2.62 -10.15
N LEU A 310 2.97 1.40 -9.76
CA LEU A 310 2.11 0.48 -10.50
C LEU A 310 0.63 0.65 -10.10
N THR A 311 -0.27 0.36 -11.02
CA THR A 311 -1.73 0.31 -10.80
C THR A 311 -2.27 -1.04 -11.21
N VAL A 312 -3.51 -1.37 -10.84
CA VAL A 312 -4.18 -2.61 -11.32
C VAL A 312 -4.24 -2.65 -12.85
N THR A 313 -4.46 -1.51 -13.52
CA THR A 313 -4.41 -1.43 -15.00
C THR A 313 -3.02 -1.76 -15.55
N ASN A 314 -1.94 -1.43 -14.85
CA ASN A 314 -0.60 -1.84 -15.26
C ASN A 314 -0.41 -3.35 -15.11
N LEU A 315 -0.87 -3.93 -14.00
CA LEU A 315 -0.76 -5.38 -13.77
C LEU A 315 -1.53 -6.22 -14.79
N GLY A 316 -2.61 -5.67 -15.37
CA GLY A 316 -3.41 -6.34 -16.40
C GLY A 316 -2.91 -6.18 -17.83
N GLN A 317 -1.69 -5.67 -18.05
CA GLN A 317 -1.15 -5.56 -19.40
C GLN A 317 -0.61 -6.88 -19.95
N TYR A 318 -0.06 -7.73 -19.10
CA TYR A 318 0.35 -9.09 -19.43
C TYR A 318 0.21 -9.93 -18.17
N ASP A 319 -0.84 -10.74 -18.13
CA ASP A 319 -1.26 -11.48 -16.95
C ASP A 319 -1.58 -12.96 -17.28
N TYR A 320 -2.14 -13.71 -16.34
CA TYR A 320 -2.51 -15.13 -16.51
C TYR A 320 -3.36 -15.40 -17.77
N ASN A 321 -4.12 -14.41 -18.24
CA ASN A 321 -4.94 -14.57 -19.45
C ASN A 321 -4.12 -14.56 -20.75
N ASP A 322 -2.92 -14.00 -20.71
CA ASP A 322 -1.97 -14.01 -21.82
C ASP A 322 -1.04 -15.22 -21.77
N ASP A 323 -0.60 -15.59 -20.57
CA ASP A 323 0.31 -16.71 -20.32
C ASP A 323 -0.03 -17.40 -18.99
N GLU A 324 -0.23 -18.72 -19.00
CA GLU A 324 -0.68 -19.45 -17.81
C GLU A 324 0.38 -19.46 -16.69
N ASP A 325 1.66 -19.40 -17.06
CA ASP A 325 2.78 -19.37 -16.10
C ASP A 325 2.83 -18.06 -15.26
N ILE A 326 1.97 -17.08 -15.57
CA ILE A 326 1.83 -15.86 -14.79
C ILE A 326 0.74 -16.03 -13.75
N MET A 327 1.08 -15.77 -12.49
CA MET A 327 0.19 -16.16 -11.41
C MET A 327 -1.05 -15.29 -11.26
N HIS A 328 -1.01 -14.01 -11.65
CA HIS A 328 -2.07 -13.06 -11.33
C HIS A 328 -3.00 -12.76 -12.50
N THR A 329 -4.21 -12.29 -12.18
CA THR A 329 -5.11 -11.62 -13.13
C THR A 329 -5.46 -10.23 -12.65
N ALA A 330 -5.55 -9.26 -13.55
CA ALA A 330 -5.89 -7.88 -13.20
C ALA A 330 -6.83 -7.26 -14.25
N ASN A 331 -8.06 -7.76 -14.28
CA ASN A 331 -9.02 -7.46 -15.35
C ASN A 331 -10.29 -6.78 -14.84
N ALA A 332 -10.75 -5.76 -15.58
CA ALA A 332 -11.99 -5.03 -15.30
C ALA A 332 -12.15 -4.54 -13.85
N GLY A 333 -11.04 -4.16 -13.21
CA GLY A 333 -11.00 -3.70 -11.82
C GLY A 333 -10.99 -4.82 -10.77
N VAL A 334 -10.80 -6.07 -11.17
CA VAL A 334 -10.60 -7.20 -10.24
C VAL A 334 -9.14 -7.64 -10.32
N PHE A 335 -8.44 -7.53 -9.20
CA PHE A 335 -7.06 -8.02 -9.06
C PHE A 335 -7.05 -9.26 -8.17
N ASN A 336 -6.52 -10.36 -8.70
CA ASN A 336 -6.34 -11.61 -7.99
C ASN A 336 -4.91 -12.11 -8.20
N THR A 337 -4.19 -12.42 -7.13
CA THR A 337 -2.82 -12.98 -7.21
C THR A 337 -2.77 -14.45 -7.63
N ASP A 338 -3.94 -15.11 -7.67
CA ASP A 338 -4.10 -16.47 -8.17
C ASP A 338 -5.17 -16.51 -9.29
N GLY A 339 -4.72 -16.26 -10.52
CA GLY A 339 -5.53 -16.20 -11.73
C GLY A 339 -6.22 -17.52 -12.08
N GLY A 340 -5.54 -18.64 -11.81
CA GLY A 340 -6.05 -19.99 -12.05
C GLY A 340 -6.87 -20.58 -10.89
N SER A 341 -6.83 -19.96 -9.70
CA SER A 341 -7.32 -20.55 -8.44
C SER A 341 -6.62 -21.88 -8.11
N VAL A 342 -5.30 -21.91 -8.28
CA VAL A 342 -4.44 -23.10 -8.16
C VAL A 342 -3.68 -23.15 -6.84
N TYR A 343 -3.24 -22.00 -6.32
CA TYR A 343 -2.35 -21.92 -5.16
C TYR A 343 -3.15 -21.77 -3.86
N ALA A 344 -2.68 -22.40 -2.79
CA ALA A 344 -3.30 -22.27 -1.47
C ALA A 344 -2.59 -21.24 -0.58
N ASP A 345 -1.46 -20.73 -1.06
CA ASP A 345 -0.43 -19.99 -0.34
C ASP A 345 0.17 -18.87 -1.22
N ASP A 346 -0.59 -18.33 -2.18
CA ASP A 346 -0.14 -17.20 -3.00
C ASP A 346 0.08 -15.94 -2.16
N GLU A 347 1.14 -15.20 -2.45
CA GLU A 347 1.49 -13.96 -1.76
C GLU A 347 1.56 -12.78 -2.73
N LEU A 348 0.93 -11.66 -2.36
CA LEU A 348 1.27 -10.35 -2.90
C LEU A 348 2.42 -9.73 -2.12
N SER A 349 3.55 -9.44 -2.77
CA SER A 349 4.68 -8.77 -2.15
C SER A 349 4.96 -7.43 -2.82
N VAL A 350 4.94 -6.34 -2.06
CA VAL A 350 5.39 -5.01 -2.54
C VAL A 350 6.73 -4.73 -1.90
N ILE A 351 7.82 -4.81 -2.67
CA ILE A 351 9.17 -4.68 -2.11
C ILE A 351 9.47 -3.25 -1.66
N SER A 352 10.48 -3.10 -0.81
CA SER A 352 10.90 -1.78 -0.33
C SER A 352 11.25 -0.83 -1.47
N GLY A 353 10.80 0.42 -1.39
CA GLY A 353 10.95 1.42 -2.45
C GLY A 353 9.78 1.44 -3.43
N ALA A 354 9.24 0.28 -3.80
CA ALA A 354 8.18 0.14 -4.80
C ALA A 354 6.82 0.68 -4.33
N THR A 355 5.93 0.99 -5.27
CA THR A 355 4.56 1.47 -4.98
C THR A 355 3.51 0.74 -5.80
N LEU A 356 2.46 0.23 -5.14
CA LEU A 356 1.24 -0.30 -5.77
C LEU A 356 0.03 0.56 -5.37
N ASN A 357 -0.75 0.98 -6.38
CA ASN A 357 -1.95 1.79 -6.20
C ASN A 357 -3.20 1.06 -6.65
N LEU A 358 -4.22 1.02 -5.79
CA LEU A 358 -5.59 0.62 -6.10
C LEU A 358 -6.51 1.84 -6.00
N SER A 359 -7.45 1.97 -6.92
CA SER A 359 -8.31 3.15 -7.02
C SER A 359 -9.73 2.83 -7.50
N GLY A 360 -10.61 3.83 -7.45
CA GLY A 360 -11.98 3.70 -7.94
C GLY A 360 -12.76 2.61 -7.21
N THR A 361 -13.14 1.55 -7.93
CA THR A 361 -13.89 0.40 -7.41
C THR A 361 -13.08 -0.90 -7.47
N GLU A 362 -11.77 -0.81 -7.62
CA GLU A 362 -10.89 -1.97 -7.77
C GLU A 362 -10.93 -2.88 -6.53
N THR A 363 -10.97 -4.20 -6.72
CA THR A 363 -10.91 -5.21 -5.64
C THR A 363 -9.59 -5.95 -5.68
N LEU A 364 -9.14 -6.44 -4.53
CA LEU A 364 -7.96 -7.33 -4.41
C LEU A 364 -8.34 -8.59 -3.63
N THR A 365 -7.92 -9.74 -4.13
CA THR A 365 -7.89 -11.01 -3.40
C THR A 365 -6.49 -11.60 -3.48
N THR A 366 -5.97 -12.03 -2.33
CA THR A 366 -4.69 -12.75 -2.20
C THR A 366 -4.74 -13.64 -0.96
N VAL A 367 -3.89 -14.68 -0.86
CA VAL A 367 -3.74 -15.41 0.40
C VAL A 367 -2.92 -14.59 1.38
N ASP A 368 -1.63 -14.38 1.17
CA ASP A 368 -0.79 -13.58 2.05
C ASP A 368 -0.47 -12.21 1.42
N PHE A 369 -0.32 -11.18 2.25
CA PHE A 369 0.04 -9.84 1.78
C PHE A 369 1.17 -9.23 2.60
N THR A 370 2.29 -8.92 1.93
CA THR A 370 3.49 -8.32 2.57
C THR A 370 3.86 -7.00 1.89
N PRO A 371 3.24 -5.88 2.28
CA PRO A 371 3.68 -4.56 1.86
C PRO A 371 4.92 -4.11 2.65
N ALA A 372 6.10 -4.21 2.05
CA ALA A 372 7.36 -3.63 2.52
C ALA A 372 7.67 -2.26 1.88
N GLY A 373 7.11 -2.00 0.69
CA GLY A 373 7.08 -0.71 0.01
C GLY A 373 5.85 0.12 0.36
N THR A 374 5.32 0.85 -0.61
CA THR A 374 4.10 1.65 -0.47
C THR A 374 2.91 0.93 -1.10
N PHE A 375 1.85 0.71 -0.34
CA PHE A 375 0.55 0.29 -0.86
C PHE A 375 -0.47 1.39 -0.63
N THR A 376 -1.11 1.89 -1.68
CA THR A 376 -2.17 2.91 -1.54
C THR A 376 -3.44 2.44 -2.20
N SER A 377 -4.46 2.15 -1.39
CA SER A 377 -5.82 1.93 -1.88
C SER A 377 -6.67 3.16 -1.57
N THR A 378 -7.07 3.88 -2.61
CA THR A 378 -8.20 4.84 -2.53
C THR A 378 -9.50 4.20 -3.04
N SER A 379 -9.52 2.88 -3.18
CA SER A 379 -10.65 2.14 -3.71
C SER A 379 -11.80 2.07 -2.71
N SER A 380 -13.03 2.02 -3.24
CA SER A 380 -14.23 1.60 -2.50
C SER A 380 -14.51 0.10 -2.62
N GLY A 381 -13.74 -0.62 -3.42
CA GLY A 381 -13.82 -2.08 -3.58
C GLY A 381 -13.22 -2.81 -2.37
N THR A 382 -13.68 -4.04 -2.16
CA THR A 382 -13.20 -4.89 -1.06
C THR A 382 -11.79 -5.41 -1.34
N ILE A 383 -10.96 -5.42 -0.30
CA ILE A 383 -9.66 -6.10 -0.26
C ILE A 383 -9.80 -7.30 0.67
N THR A 384 -9.44 -8.49 0.19
CA THR A 384 -9.49 -9.74 0.94
C THR A 384 -8.11 -10.37 0.99
N VAL A 385 -7.60 -10.59 2.20
CA VAL A 385 -6.38 -11.34 2.49
C VAL A 385 -6.82 -12.64 3.18
N ASN A 386 -6.74 -13.77 2.48
CA ASN A 386 -7.24 -15.06 3.00
C ASN A 386 -6.35 -15.68 4.08
N GLY A 387 -5.11 -15.24 4.16
CA GLY A 387 -4.10 -15.55 5.16
C GLY A 387 -3.69 -14.30 5.92
N ASN A 388 -2.39 -14.06 6.02
CA ASN A 388 -1.80 -13.05 6.88
C ASN A 388 -1.50 -11.75 6.12
N LEU A 389 -1.67 -10.63 6.83
CA LEU A 389 -1.14 -9.33 6.44
C LEU A 389 0.09 -9.01 7.29
N THR A 390 1.26 -8.90 6.67
CA THR A 390 2.51 -8.50 7.36
C THR A 390 3.01 -7.17 6.83
N ASN A 391 2.65 -6.06 7.48
CA ASN A 391 3.04 -4.73 7.04
C ASN A 391 4.39 -4.31 7.63
N THR A 392 5.35 -3.95 6.77
CA THR A 392 6.62 -3.31 7.15
C THR A 392 6.90 -2.01 6.40
N GLY A 393 6.10 -1.70 5.38
CA GLY A 393 6.16 -0.47 4.61
C GLY A 393 5.06 0.53 4.99
N SER A 394 4.60 1.30 4.00
CA SER A 394 3.53 2.29 4.16
C SER A 394 2.28 1.84 3.43
N SER A 395 1.24 1.44 4.17
CA SER A 395 -0.06 1.08 3.61
C SER A 395 -1.13 2.12 3.94
N THR A 396 -1.91 2.52 2.94
CA THR A 396 -3.11 3.35 3.10
C THR A 396 -4.30 2.61 2.52
N PHE A 397 -5.37 2.50 3.29
CA PHE A 397 -6.63 1.89 2.88
C PHE A 397 -7.72 2.96 2.72
N GLY A 398 -8.69 2.68 1.84
CA GLY A 398 -9.69 3.63 1.41
C GLY A 398 -11.01 3.50 2.18
N SER A 399 -12.11 3.65 1.45
CA SER A 399 -13.46 3.41 1.99
C SER A 399 -13.95 1.97 1.76
N GLY A 400 -13.24 1.19 0.97
CA GLY A 400 -13.49 -0.23 0.78
C GLY A 400 -13.20 -1.04 2.03
N ASN A 401 -13.92 -2.15 2.22
CA ASN A 401 -13.68 -3.03 3.36
C ASN A 401 -12.37 -3.81 3.17
N LEU A 402 -11.65 -4.02 4.27
CA LEU A 402 -10.49 -4.89 4.36
C LEU A 402 -10.87 -6.10 5.22
N THR A 403 -10.78 -7.30 4.67
CA THR A 403 -10.96 -8.56 5.40
C THR A 403 -9.64 -9.31 5.45
N ILE A 404 -9.22 -9.72 6.64
CA ILE A 404 -8.01 -10.50 6.89
C ILE A 404 -8.41 -11.77 7.63
N ASN A 405 -8.29 -12.91 6.98
CA ASN A 405 -8.74 -14.20 7.51
C ASN A 405 -7.69 -14.89 8.41
N GLY A 406 -6.41 -14.52 8.29
CA GLY A 406 -5.31 -14.87 9.18
C GLY A 406 -4.93 -13.71 10.10
N ASN A 407 -3.63 -13.59 10.41
CA ASN A 407 -3.13 -12.59 11.35
C ASN A 407 -2.78 -11.27 10.68
N PHE A 408 -2.86 -10.17 11.42
CA PHE A 408 -2.32 -8.88 11.02
C PHE A 408 -1.13 -8.52 11.92
N ALA A 409 0.06 -8.51 11.35
CA ALA A 409 1.30 -8.18 12.04
C ALA A 409 1.96 -6.91 11.47
N MET A 410 2.52 -6.09 12.36
CA MET A 410 3.44 -5.02 11.98
C MET A 410 4.60 -4.86 12.97
N SER A 411 5.79 -4.71 12.40
CA SER A 411 7.06 -4.55 13.14
C SER A 411 7.78 -3.23 12.86
N THR A 412 7.26 -2.45 11.92
CA THR A 412 7.69 -1.11 11.52
C THR A 412 6.66 -0.57 10.51
N GLY A 413 6.93 0.61 9.94
CA GLY A 413 6.12 1.18 8.89
C GLY A 413 4.87 1.90 9.40
N THR A 414 3.98 2.21 8.47
CA THR A 414 2.75 2.96 8.74
C THR A 414 1.56 2.29 8.08
N VAL A 415 0.43 2.25 8.80
CA VAL A 415 -0.86 1.85 8.25
C VAL A 415 -1.89 2.92 8.55
N ASP A 416 -2.55 3.45 7.51
CA ASP A 416 -3.79 4.21 7.61
C ASP A 416 -4.95 3.31 7.18
N GLY A 417 -5.79 2.94 8.15
CA GLY A 417 -6.94 2.05 7.96
C GLY A 417 -8.12 2.68 7.22
N GLY A 418 -8.08 3.98 6.94
CA GLY A 418 -9.11 4.65 6.15
C GLY A 418 -10.47 4.71 6.85
N SER A 419 -11.53 4.49 6.08
CA SER A 419 -12.93 4.60 6.56
C SER A 419 -13.77 3.35 6.37
N GLY A 420 -13.30 2.39 5.56
CA GLY A 420 -13.95 1.09 5.40
C GLY A 420 -13.84 0.22 6.64
N THR A 421 -14.65 -0.83 6.74
CA THR A 421 -14.53 -1.78 7.86
C THR A 421 -13.22 -2.55 7.72
N ILE A 422 -12.49 -2.73 8.83
CA ILE A 422 -11.40 -3.70 8.94
C ILE A 422 -11.93 -4.89 9.73
N ASP A 423 -11.96 -6.05 9.11
CA ASP A 423 -12.43 -7.31 9.70
C ASP A 423 -11.28 -8.30 9.81
N LEU A 424 -10.80 -8.55 11.04
CA LEU A 424 -9.66 -9.41 11.32
C LEU A 424 -10.09 -10.64 12.09
N ASN A 425 -10.00 -11.80 11.43
CA ASN A 425 -10.37 -13.10 12.00
C ASN A 425 -9.23 -13.75 12.80
N GLY A 426 -8.00 -13.25 12.67
CA GLY A 426 -6.82 -13.70 13.41
C GLY A 426 -6.37 -12.75 14.52
N ASP A 427 -5.10 -12.88 14.90
CA ASP A 427 -4.43 -12.03 15.90
C ASP A 427 -4.03 -10.68 15.29
N PHE A 428 -4.19 -9.60 16.05
CA PHE A 428 -3.55 -8.31 15.77
C PHE A 428 -2.27 -8.18 16.60
N SER A 429 -1.11 -8.00 15.94
CA SER A 429 0.17 -7.82 16.62
C SER A 429 0.96 -6.63 16.09
N MET A 430 1.34 -5.73 17.00
CA MET A 430 2.10 -4.52 16.72
C MET A 430 3.29 -4.41 17.68
N SER A 431 4.49 -4.58 17.13
CA SER A 431 5.75 -4.48 17.88
C SER A 431 6.51 -3.16 17.64
N ASN A 432 6.14 -2.41 16.60
CA ASN A 432 6.59 -1.05 16.34
C ASN A 432 5.73 -0.41 15.22
N GLY A 433 6.07 0.82 14.81
CA GLY A 433 5.42 1.51 13.70
C GLY A 433 4.25 2.40 14.14
N MET A 434 3.42 2.80 13.17
CA MET A 434 2.22 3.60 13.42
C MET A 434 1.01 2.97 12.73
N PHE A 435 -0.04 2.65 13.49
CA PHE A 435 -1.32 2.21 12.96
C PHE A 435 -2.41 3.22 13.33
N ALA A 436 -2.88 3.97 12.34
CA ALA A 436 -4.16 4.64 12.42
C ALA A 436 -5.23 3.63 11.99
N SER A 437 -6.08 3.22 12.94
CA SER A 437 -7.21 2.34 12.67
C SER A 437 -8.23 3.00 11.73
N THR A 438 -9.27 2.26 11.36
CA THR A 438 -10.35 2.81 10.53
C THR A 438 -11.25 3.76 11.34
N SER A 439 -11.84 4.75 10.67
CA SER A 439 -12.95 5.54 11.23
C SER A 439 -14.29 4.78 11.29
N GLY A 440 -14.35 3.58 10.71
CA GLY A 440 -15.47 2.66 10.77
C GLY A 440 -15.38 1.70 11.97
N TYR A 441 -15.56 0.40 11.71
CA TYR A 441 -15.35 -0.66 12.69
C TYR A 441 -14.05 -1.41 12.41
N PHE A 442 -13.26 -1.62 13.46
CA PHE A 442 -12.17 -2.59 13.48
C PHE A 442 -12.59 -3.79 14.34
N TYR A 443 -12.93 -4.90 13.68
CA TYR A 443 -13.26 -6.16 14.32
C TYR A 443 -11.98 -6.96 14.53
N VAL A 444 -11.80 -7.52 15.73
CA VAL A 444 -10.67 -8.40 16.07
C VAL A 444 -11.21 -9.62 16.78
N GLN A 445 -11.01 -10.79 16.17
CA GLN A 445 -11.57 -12.05 16.66
C GLN A 445 -10.68 -12.76 17.68
N ASN A 446 -9.36 -12.61 17.61
CA ASN A 446 -8.43 -13.25 18.55
C ASN A 446 -7.64 -12.21 19.38
N ASP A 447 -6.37 -12.48 19.68
CA ASP A 447 -5.58 -11.62 20.56
C ASP A 447 -5.31 -10.26 19.92
N PHE A 448 -5.26 -9.22 20.76
CA PHE A 448 -4.85 -7.87 20.37
C PHE A 448 -3.62 -7.50 21.18
N ASP A 449 -2.46 -7.41 20.53
CA ASP A 449 -1.19 -7.11 21.18
C ASP A 449 -0.50 -5.91 20.53
N VAL A 450 -0.61 -4.76 21.17
CA VAL A 450 0.29 -3.62 20.92
C VAL A 450 1.36 -3.67 22.00
N SER A 451 2.53 -4.21 21.67
CA SER A 451 3.67 -4.28 22.59
C SER A 451 4.55 -3.02 22.52
N SER A 452 4.55 -2.33 21.38
CA SER A 452 5.25 -1.05 21.15
C SER A 452 4.73 -0.36 19.87
N GLY A 453 5.15 0.88 19.63
CA GLY A 453 4.68 1.72 18.52
C GLY A 453 3.47 2.59 18.89
N THR A 454 2.76 3.12 17.89
CA THR A 454 1.63 4.05 18.08
C THR A 454 0.34 3.53 17.45
N PHE A 455 -0.66 3.22 18.27
CA PHE A 455 -2.03 2.96 17.84
C PHE A 455 -2.88 4.23 17.93
N THR A 456 -3.58 4.59 16.85
CA THR A 456 -4.52 5.72 16.81
C THR A 456 -5.89 5.23 16.36
N HIS A 457 -6.95 5.49 17.13
CA HIS A 457 -8.29 4.96 16.90
C HIS A 457 -9.06 5.60 15.71
N ASN A 458 -8.59 6.73 15.16
CA ASN A 458 -9.18 7.45 14.02
C ASN A 458 -10.70 7.72 14.10
N SER A 459 -11.19 8.08 15.30
CA SER A 459 -12.63 8.23 15.60
C SER A 459 -13.53 7.01 15.29
N GLY A 460 -12.96 5.82 15.06
CA GLY A 460 -13.71 4.60 14.82
C GLY A 460 -14.12 3.86 16.08
N THR A 461 -14.61 2.62 15.90
CA THR A 461 -14.97 1.69 16.97
C THR A 461 -14.12 0.44 16.86
N VAL A 462 -13.41 0.08 17.93
CA VAL A 462 -12.80 -1.26 18.03
C VAL A 462 -13.81 -2.20 18.66
N ARG A 463 -14.01 -3.36 18.05
CA ARG A 463 -14.84 -4.42 18.60
C ARG A 463 -14.04 -5.71 18.70
N PHE A 464 -13.84 -6.17 19.92
CA PHE A 464 -13.38 -7.53 20.15
C PHE A 464 -14.55 -8.48 19.96
N GLU A 465 -14.36 -9.47 19.10
CA GLU A 465 -15.34 -10.48 18.75
C GLU A 465 -14.92 -11.80 19.37
N THR A 466 -15.07 -11.91 20.70
CA THR A 466 -14.52 -13.07 21.39
C THR A 466 -15.17 -14.37 20.91
N HIS A 467 -14.33 -15.33 20.54
CA HIS A 467 -14.71 -16.69 20.14
C HIS A 467 -14.09 -17.74 21.06
N SER A 468 -12.95 -17.43 21.67
CA SER A 468 -12.26 -18.32 22.62
C SER A 468 -11.73 -17.53 23.82
N ASN A 469 -10.69 -18.00 24.50
CA ASN A 469 -10.03 -17.16 25.50
C ASN A 469 -9.03 -16.26 24.77
N GLU A 470 -9.08 -14.97 25.06
CA GLU A 470 -8.30 -13.94 24.36
C GLU A 470 -7.66 -12.99 25.36
N THR A 471 -6.61 -12.30 24.93
CA THR A 471 -5.92 -11.26 25.69
C THR A 471 -5.82 -9.97 24.88
N ILE A 472 -6.06 -8.85 25.55
CA ILE A 472 -5.87 -7.51 25.00
C ILE A 472 -4.72 -6.84 25.76
N THR A 473 -3.64 -6.56 25.05
CA THR A 473 -2.51 -5.72 25.50
C THR A 473 -2.45 -4.50 24.59
N THR A 474 -2.49 -3.32 25.17
CA THR A 474 -2.71 -2.07 24.44
C THR A 474 -1.51 -1.14 24.46
N ASN A 475 -0.53 -1.37 25.34
CA ASN A 475 0.55 -0.44 25.66
C ASN A 475 0.01 0.97 25.97
N ASN A 476 -1.05 1.02 26.80
CA ASN A 476 -1.78 2.24 27.16
C ASN A 476 -2.44 2.96 25.97
N ALA A 477 -2.83 2.24 24.92
CA ALA A 477 -3.55 2.83 23.80
C ALA A 477 -4.87 3.48 24.27
N THR A 478 -5.31 4.47 23.49
CA THR A 478 -6.62 5.09 23.66
C THR A 478 -7.56 4.61 22.55
N PHE A 479 -8.71 4.10 22.93
CA PHE A 479 -9.81 3.79 22.02
C PHE A 479 -10.77 4.97 21.95
N ASN A 480 -11.43 5.18 20.81
CA ASN A 480 -12.59 6.07 20.77
C ASN A 480 -13.81 5.35 21.33
N ASN A 481 -14.50 4.53 20.54
CA ASN A 481 -15.49 3.60 21.08
C ASN A 481 -14.87 2.20 21.18
N LEU A 482 -15.20 1.50 22.25
CA LEU A 482 -14.73 0.15 22.48
C LEU A 482 -15.91 -0.78 22.80
N VAL A 483 -15.99 -1.89 22.08
CA VAL A 483 -16.95 -2.95 22.35
C VAL A 483 -16.22 -4.25 22.68
N MET A 484 -16.45 -4.77 23.87
CA MET A 484 -15.99 -6.10 24.30
C MET A 484 -17.13 -7.07 24.05
N GLY A 485 -17.08 -7.70 22.88
CA GLY A 485 -18.13 -8.55 22.34
C GLY A 485 -17.84 -10.04 22.55
N LEU A 486 -18.89 -10.84 22.71
CA LEU A 486 -18.80 -12.31 22.55
C LEU A 486 -19.73 -12.74 21.41
N GLN A 487 -19.19 -13.43 20.40
CA GLN A 487 -19.94 -13.89 19.22
C GLN A 487 -20.30 -15.39 19.27
N ASN A 488 -19.42 -16.24 19.81
CA ASN A 488 -19.65 -17.68 19.90
C ASN A 488 -19.67 -18.18 21.36
N ILE A 489 -20.56 -19.12 21.65
CA ILE A 489 -20.94 -19.56 23.00
C ILE A 489 -21.03 -21.08 23.11
N SER A 490 -20.02 -21.77 22.61
CA SER A 490 -19.87 -23.20 22.88
C SER A 490 -19.38 -23.50 24.31
N ALA A 491 -18.77 -22.53 25.00
CA ALA A 491 -18.25 -22.65 26.37
C ALA A 491 -18.19 -21.29 27.12
N ASN A 492 -17.76 -21.32 28.38
CA ASN A 492 -17.35 -20.09 29.08
C ASN A 492 -16.06 -19.57 28.44
N ASN A 493 -16.04 -18.29 28.07
CA ASN A 493 -14.89 -17.63 27.46
C ASN A 493 -14.47 -16.42 28.29
N THR A 494 -13.17 -16.13 28.30
CA THR A 494 -12.57 -15.01 29.03
C THR A 494 -11.84 -14.09 28.07
N LEU A 495 -12.22 -12.82 28.07
CA LEU A 495 -11.42 -11.73 27.53
C LEU A 495 -10.55 -11.16 28.66
N THR A 496 -9.24 -11.30 28.51
CA THR A 496 -8.25 -10.89 29.52
C THR A 496 -7.70 -9.50 29.20
N LEU A 497 -7.80 -8.57 30.14
CA LEU A 497 -7.18 -7.25 30.03
C LEU A 497 -5.72 -7.34 30.51
N GLY A 498 -4.79 -7.25 29.56
CA GLY A 498 -3.34 -7.37 29.75
C GLY A 498 -2.75 -6.16 30.49
N ASP A 499 -3.24 -4.96 30.20
CA ASP A 499 -2.75 -3.68 30.74
C ASP A 499 -3.87 -2.64 30.94
N ASP A 500 -3.46 -1.44 31.36
CA ASP A 500 -4.34 -0.29 31.55
C ASP A 500 -4.56 0.42 30.21
N PHE A 501 -5.73 1.03 30.01
CA PHE A 501 -6.04 1.78 28.79
C PHE A 501 -7.10 2.87 29.01
N THR A 502 -7.28 3.70 27.99
CA THR A 502 -8.28 4.77 27.97
C THR A 502 -9.33 4.53 26.89
N VAL A 503 -10.57 4.89 27.17
CA VAL A 503 -11.67 4.92 26.19
C VAL A 503 -12.23 6.35 26.19
N ASP A 504 -12.00 7.09 25.11
CA ASP A 504 -12.42 8.48 24.96
C ASP A 504 -13.94 8.62 24.73
N GLY A 505 -14.53 7.65 24.04
CA GLY A 505 -15.95 7.50 23.83
C GLY A 505 -16.56 6.42 24.73
N ASN A 506 -17.45 5.62 24.18
CA ASN A 506 -18.25 4.66 24.96
C ASN A 506 -17.55 3.31 25.10
N LEU A 507 -17.75 2.69 26.27
CA LEU A 507 -17.40 1.29 26.51
C LEU A 507 -18.67 0.45 26.58
N THR A 508 -18.75 -0.57 25.74
CA THR A 508 -19.86 -1.52 25.73
C THR A 508 -19.37 -2.93 26.01
N ILE A 509 -19.98 -3.58 26.98
CA ILE A 509 -19.87 -5.04 27.16
C ILE A 509 -21.07 -5.65 26.47
N ASP A 510 -20.85 -6.32 25.34
CA ASP A 510 -21.91 -6.82 24.48
C ASP A 510 -21.86 -8.34 24.38
N LYS A 511 -22.93 -8.99 24.83
CA LYS A 511 -23.09 -10.42 24.65
C LYS A 511 -24.34 -10.66 23.81
N LYS A 512 -24.14 -11.06 22.55
CA LYS A 512 -25.23 -11.20 21.58
C LYS A 512 -26.02 -12.50 21.71
N ASN A 513 -25.36 -13.63 21.97
CA ASN A 513 -26.00 -14.94 22.09
C ASN A 513 -25.24 -15.78 23.13
N GLY A 514 -25.88 -16.69 23.88
CA GLY A 514 -25.15 -17.39 24.95
C GLY A 514 -25.91 -18.15 26.01
N GLN A 515 -25.62 -19.44 26.24
CA GLN A 515 -25.94 -20.11 27.51
C GLN A 515 -24.85 -19.90 28.58
N TRP A 516 -23.58 -19.80 28.16
CA TRP A 516 -22.41 -19.76 29.04
C TRP A 516 -22.05 -18.35 29.51
N ILE A 517 -21.21 -18.23 30.53
CA ILE A 517 -20.78 -16.94 31.09
C ILE A 517 -19.68 -16.35 30.21
N TYR A 518 -19.79 -15.05 29.92
CA TYR A 518 -18.71 -14.26 29.33
C TYR A 518 -17.96 -13.53 30.45
N TYR A 519 -16.66 -13.75 30.57
CA TYR A 519 -15.84 -13.06 31.56
C TYR A 519 -14.97 -12.01 30.88
N VAL A 520 -14.98 -10.80 31.41
CA VAL A 520 -13.99 -9.77 31.08
C VAL A 520 -13.19 -9.52 32.34
N TYR A 521 -11.97 -10.05 32.40
CA TYR A 521 -11.16 -10.03 33.62
C TYR A 521 -9.79 -9.40 33.40
N PRO A 522 -9.27 -8.66 34.40
CA PRO A 522 -7.90 -8.18 34.33
C PRO A 522 -6.90 -9.29 34.67
N SER A 523 -5.73 -9.25 34.03
CA SER A 523 -4.58 -10.13 34.32
C SER A 523 -3.90 -9.84 35.67
N GLY A 524 -4.20 -8.68 36.28
CA GLY A 524 -3.69 -8.21 37.56
C GLY A 524 -4.51 -7.02 38.05
N THR A 525 -3.93 -6.12 38.85
CA THR A 525 -4.57 -4.83 39.11
C THR A 525 -4.53 -3.98 37.85
N ARG A 526 -5.70 -3.58 37.35
CA ARG A 526 -5.84 -2.82 36.11
C ARG A 526 -6.85 -1.69 36.23
N THR A 527 -6.68 -0.68 35.39
CA THR A 527 -7.52 0.51 35.31
C THR A 527 -8.00 0.76 33.88
N ILE A 528 -9.29 1.08 33.74
CA ILE A 528 -9.86 1.63 32.51
C ILE A 528 -10.26 3.09 32.80
N ASN A 529 -9.63 4.04 32.11
CA ASN A 529 -10.06 5.44 32.14
C ASN A 529 -11.15 5.64 31.08
N LEU A 530 -12.40 5.80 31.51
CA LEU A 530 -13.54 5.94 30.61
C LEU A 530 -14.01 7.40 30.58
N LYS A 531 -14.08 8.00 29.39
CA LYS A 531 -14.55 9.38 29.20
C LYS A 531 -15.95 9.50 28.61
N GLY A 532 -16.48 8.45 27.97
CA GLY A 532 -17.90 8.34 27.58
C GLY A 532 -18.72 7.43 28.48
N ASP A 533 -19.79 6.87 27.95
CA ASP A 533 -20.75 6.08 28.70
C ASP A 533 -20.34 4.61 28.84
N LEU A 534 -20.84 3.94 29.87
CA LEU A 534 -20.71 2.50 30.05
C LEU A 534 -22.03 1.80 29.75
N TYR A 535 -22.02 0.88 28.79
CA TYR A 535 -23.16 0.03 28.46
C TYR A 535 -22.86 -1.41 28.84
N LEU A 536 -23.75 -2.00 29.62
CA LEU A 536 -23.83 -3.44 29.82
C LEU A 536 -25.00 -3.96 28.98
N ASP A 537 -24.69 -4.40 27.76
CA ASP A 537 -25.65 -4.86 26.77
C ASP A 537 -25.57 -6.39 26.61
N ASP A 538 -26.12 -7.10 27.59
CA ASP A 538 -26.23 -8.56 27.54
C ASP A 538 -27.58 -8.99 27.00
N ASN A 539 -27.80 -8.85 25.70
CA ASN A 539 -29.08 -9.12 25.06
C ASN A 539 -29.37 -10.62 24.85
N THR A 540 -28.87 -11.50 25.74
CA THR A 540 -29.03 -12.95 25.56
C THR A 540 -30.32 -13.51 26.15
N SER A 541 -30.88 -14.51 25.45
CA SER A 541 -32.02 -15.32 25.91
C SER A 541 -31.64 -16.41 26.92
N GLY A 542 -30.34 -16.69 27.12
CA GLY A 542 -29.83 -17.76 28.00
C GLY A 542 -29.85 -17.45 29.49
N GLN A 543 -29.55 -18.44 30.34
CA GLN A 543 -29.66 -18.31 31.81
C GLN A 543 -28.52 -17.51 32.46
N ASN A 544 -27.33 -17.50 31.85
CA ASN A 544 -26.15 -16.85 32.42
C ASN A 544 -25.79 -15.58 31.63
N GLY A 545 -25.41 -14.51 32.33
CA GLY A 545 -25.01 -13.25 31.71
C GLY A 545 -23.50 -13.08 31.53
N SER A 546 -23.06 -11.83 31.50
CA SER A 546 -21.68 -11.37 31.37
C SER A 546 -21.16 -10.87 32.71
N VAL A 547 -19.89 -11.08 32.98
CA VAL A 547 -19.22 -10.63 34.20
C VAL A 547 -18.11 -9.67 33.80
N PHE A 548 -18.28 -8.40 34.16
CA PHE A 548 -17.33 -7.34 33.86
C PHE A 548 -16.48 -7.01 35.10
N GLY A 549 -15.20 -7.35 35.03
CA GLY A 549 -14.19 -7.09 36.04
C GLY A 549 -14.25 -8.01 37.24
N ASN A 550 -13.33 -7.77 38.16
CA ASN A 550 -13.29 -8.34 39.51
C ASN A 550 -12.68 -7.28 40.45
N SER A 551 -12.34 -7.66 41.68
CA SER A 551 -11.74 -6.75 42.68
C SER A 551 -10.43 -6.07 42.24
N ASN A 552 -9.78 -6.58 41.19
CA ASN A 552 -8.55 -6.03 40.65
C ASN A 552 -8.78 -5.09 39.45
N LEU A 553 -10.00 -4.98 38.91
CA LEU A 553 -10.31 -4.01 37.86
C LEU A 553 -10.94 -2.77 38.47
N THR A 554 -10.47 -1.59 38.06
CA THR A 554 -11.10 -0.31 38.39
C THR A 554 -11.52 0.41 37.11
N VAL A 555 -12.77 0.85 37.04
CA VAL A 555 -13.26 1.74 35.98
C VAL A 555 -13.33 3.15 36.56
N ILE A 556 -12.58 4.08 35.97
CA ILE A 556 -12.53 5.48 36.37
C ILE A 556 -13.30 6.30 35.35
N PHE A 557 -14.44 6.86 35.76
CA PHE A 557 -15.17 7.84 34.97
C PHE A 557 -14.45 9.18 35.05
N SER A 558 -13.78 9.57 33.96
CA SER A 558 -12.83 10.70 33.92
C SER A 558 -13.13 11.77 32.86
N GLY A 559 -14.26 11.65 32.16
CA GLY A 559 -14.68 12.57 31.10
C GLY A 559 -15.03 13.98 31.59
N ILE A 560 -15.11 14.93 30.64
CA ILE A 560 -15.45 16.34 30.88
C ILE A 560 -16.95 16.66 30.70
N THR A 561 -17.68 15.80 30.00
CA THR A 561 -19.13 15.91 29.81
C THR A 561 -19.84 15.02 30.82
N ASP A 562 -21.17 15.11 30.87
CA ASP A 562 -21.94 14.10 31.57
C ASP A 562 -21.64 12.71 30.99
N GLN A 563 -21.54 11.73 31.89
CA GLN A 563 -21.38 10.31 31.57
C GLN A 563 -22.51 9.56 32.24
N ALA A 564 -22.90 8.42 31.68
CA ALA A 564 -23.94 7.57 32.25
C ALA A 564 -23.52 6.09 32.23
N VAL A 565 -24.13 5.34 33.14
CA VAL A 565 -24.08 3.88 33.13
C VAL A 565 -25.45 3.30 32.79
N TYR A 566 -25.46 2.31 31.90
CA TYR A 566 -26.66 1.63 31.43
C TYR A 566 -26.53 0.13 31.64
N GLU A 567 -27.53 -0.44 32.30
CA GLU A 567 -27.80 -1.87 32.28
C GLU A 567 -28.98 -2.08 31.34
N VAL A 568 -28.67 -2.44 30.09
CA VAL A 568 -29.69 -2.69 29.06
C VAL A 568 -30.40 -4.02 29.33
N SER A 569 -29.70 -4.94 30.03
CA SER A 569 -30.15 -6.28 30.38
C SER A 569 -29.80 -6.63 31.82
N SER A 570 -30.80 -7.14 32.57
CA SER A 570 -30.70 -7.53 34.00
C SER A 570 -29.71 -8.65 34.34
N LYS A 571 -28.95 -9.15 33.35
CA LYS A 571 -28.08 -10.33 33.48
C LYS A 571 -26.60 -9.98 33.55
N ALA A 572 -26.19 -8.80 33.09
CA ALA A 572 -24.81 -8.37 33.14
C ALA A 572 -24.42 -7.94 34.56
N LEU A 573 -23.25 -8.37 35.03
CA LEU A 573 -22.78 -8.16 36.39
C LEU A 573 -21.47 -7.37 36.38
N ILE A 574 -21.44 -6.21 37.00
CA ILE A 574 -20.20 -5.43 37.19
C ILE A 574 -19.55 -5.72 38.54
N TYR A 575 -18.42 -6.43 38.51
CA TYR A 575 -17.59 -6.70 39.67
C TYR A 575 -16.34 -5.82 39.73
N ALA A 576 -16.08 -5.05 38.68
CA ALA A 576 -15.10 -3.97 38.72
C ALA A 576 -15.42 -2.96 39.83
N ASN A 577 -14.38 -2.42 40.44
CA ASN A 577 -14.48 -1.21 41.24
C ASN A 577 -14.80 -0.03 40.32
N VAL A 578 -15.55 0.95 40.84
CA VAL A 578 -15.93 2.15 40.11
C VAL A 578 -15.47 3.38 40.89
N VAL A 579 -14.81 4.31 40.19
CA VAL A 579 -14.38 5.59 40.73
C VAL A 579 -14.96 6.71 39.86
N VAL A 580 -15.57 7.70 40.50
CA VAL A 580 -16.01 8.94 39.86
C VAL A 580 -14.92 9.99 40.09
N ASP A 581 -14.11 10.21 39.05
CA ASP A 581 -13.00 11.17 39.04
C ASP A 581 -13.05 12.02 37.76
N LYS A 582 -14.15 12.75 37.63
CA LYS A 582 -14.46 13.56 36.47
C LYS A 582 -13.77 14.91 36.55
N SER A 583 -13.26 15.36 35.42
CA SER A 583 -12.73 16.73 35.26
C SER A 583 -13.81 17.75 34.91
N GLY A 584 -15.02 17.29 34.56
CA GLY A 584 -16.22 18.07 34.30
C GLY A 584 -17.47 17.20 34.13
N GLY A 585 -18.65 17.81 34.22
CA GLY A 585 -19.94 17.11 34.14
C GLY A 585 -20.25 16.24 35.37
N VAL A 586 -21.27 15.40 35.28
CA VAL A 586 -21.68 14.47 36.34
C VAL A 586 -21.77 13.02 35.84
N LEU A 587 -21.57 12.04 36.73
CA LEU A 587 -21.92 10.65 36.42
C LEU A 587 -23.40 10.44 36.70
N LYS A 588 -24.11 9.77 35.79
CA LYS A 588 -25.55 9.51 35.88
C LYS A 588 -25.88 8.02 35.86
N LEU A 589 -27.08 7.70 36.34
CA LEU A 589 -27.72 6.43 36.04
C LEU A 589 -28.63 6.57 34.82
N GLY A 590 -28.39 5.73 33.81
CA GLY A 590 -29.28 5.54 32.67
C GLY A 590 -30.37 4.48 32.90
N SER A 591 -30.19 3.64 33.93
CA SER A 591 -31.12 2.60 34.36
C SER A 591 -30.93 2.32 35.86
N ASN A 592 -31.80 1.49 36.45
CA ASN A 592 -31.42 0.81 37.70
C ASN A 592 -30.13 0.02 37.43
N PHE A 593 -29.18 0.07 38.37
CA PHE A 593 -27.85 -0.48 38.12
C PHE A 593 -27.24 -1.05 39.40
N TYR A 594 -26.62 -2.23 39.30
CA TYR A 594 -26.01 -2.91 40.44
C TYR A 594 -24.49 -2.97 40.37
N PHE A 595 -23.83 -2.08 41.11
CA PHE A 595 -22.39 -2.08 41.35
C PHE A 595 -22.00 -3.14 42.39
N ARG A 596 -21.31 -4.21 41.98
CA ARG A 596 -20.86 -5.26 42.92
C ARG A 596 -19.46 -5.02 43.47
N GLY A 597 -18.59 -4.33 42.73
CA GLY A 597 -17.28 -3.86 43.22
C GLY A 597 -17.41 -2.68 44.18
N SER A 598 -16.28 -2.14 44.66
CA SER A 598 -16.31 -0.92 45.45
C SER A 598 -16.74 0.27 44.60
N PHE A 599 -17.39 1.26 45.20
CA PHE A 599 -17.82 2.48 44.53
C PHE A 599 -17.30 3.70 45.29
N GLU A 600 -16.59 4.58 44.59
CA GLU A 600 -15.98 5.77 45.17
C GLU A 600 -16.35 7.02 44.38
N ILE A 601 -16.78 8.07 45.09
CA ILE A 601 -16.95 9.42 44.54
C ILE A 601 -15.87 10.30 45.14
N LEU A 602 -14.95 10.78 44.32
CA LEU A 602 -13.87 11.65 44.80
C LEU A 602 -14.38 13.06 45.11
N SER A 603 -13.60 13.80 45.90
CA SER A 603 -13.91 15.19 46.26
C SER A 603 -14.11 16.06 45.01
N GLY A 604 -15.16 16.88 45.01
CA GLY A 604 -15.51 17.76 43.89
C GLY A 604 -16.28 17.08 42.76
N ASN A 605 -16.45 15.76 42.79
CA ASN A 605 -17.20 15.01 41.79
C ASN A 605 -18.67 14.82 42.17
N THR A 606 -19.53 14.58 41.18
CA THR A 606 -20.95 14.36 41.39
C THR A 606 -21.42 13.07 40.74
N PHE A 607 -22.17 12.26 41.51
CA PHE A 607 -22.97 11.16 41.02
C PHE A 607 -24.46 11.50 41.21
N ASP A 608 -25.24 11.54 40.13
CA ASP A 608 -26.67 11.81 40.12
C ASP A 608 -27.44 10.57 39.67
N VAL A 609 -28.40 10.12 40.48
CA VAL A 609 -29.18 8.90 40.18
C VAL A 609 -30.34 9.13 39.21
N SER A 610 -30.43 10.31 38.60
CA SER A 610 -31.44 10.62 37.58
C SER A 610 -30.91 10.54 36.15
N ASN A 611 -31.85 10.40 35.19
CA ASN A 611 -31.53 10.46 33.77
C ASN A 611 -31.08 11.85 33.31
N ASP A 612 -30.71 11.99 32.04
CA ASP A 612 -30.19 13.25 31.48
C ASP A 612 -31.11 14.47 31.62
N ASN A 613 -32.41 14.23 31.79
CA ASN A 613 -33.42 15.27 31.93
C ASN A 613 -33.91 15.46 33.37
N GLY A 614 -33.33 14.75 34.35
CA GLY A 614 -33.70 14.81 35.76
C GLY A 614 -35.12 14.33 36.07
N SER A 615 -35.82 13.71 35.10
CA SER A 615 -37.25 13.38 35.19
C SER A 615 -37.49 11.98 35.73
N THR A 616 -36.57 11.04 35.49
CA THR A 616 -36.64 9.66 35.97
C THR A 616 -35.52 9.45 36.96
N VAL A 617 -35.86 8.84 38.09
CA VAL A 617 -35.00 8.65 39.25
C VAL A 617 -34.81 7.15 39.43
N TYR A 618 -33.57 6.66 39.29
CA TYR A 618 -33.24 5.23 39.27
C TYR A 618 -32.66 4.77 40.61
N GLU A 619 -32.77 3.46 40.88
CA GLU A 619 -32.26 2.86 42.11
C GLU A 619 -30.84 2.32 41.91
N PRO A 620 -29.81 2.89 42.58
CA PRO A 620 -28.49 2.29 42.65
C PRO A 620 -28.46 1.16 43.69
N TYR A 621 -27.75 0.09 43.36
CA TYR A 621 -27.42 -0.99 44.28
C TYR A 621 -25.90 -1.06 44.47
N PHE A 622 -25.43 -1.08 45.72
CA PHE A 622 -24.01 -1.16 46.06
C PHE A 622 -23.71 -2.46 46.83
N GLY A 623 -22.86 -3.30 46.25
CA GLY A 623 -22.55 -4.64 46.74
C GLY A 623 -21.31 -4.73 47.63
N SER A 624 -20.48 -3.69 47.66
CA SER A 624 -19.22 -3.66 48.41
C SER A 624 -19.04 -2.31 49.11
N THR A 625 -17.79 -1.96 49.46
CA THR A 625 -17.43 -0.67 50.05
C THR A 625 -17.93 0.50 49.19
N PHE A 626 -18.60 1.45 49.84
CA PHE A 626 -19.05 2.71 49.26
C PHE A 626 -18.36 3.88 49.99
N THR A 627 -17.72 4.75 49.23
CA THR A 627 -17.05 5.94 49.76
C THR A 627 -17.51 7.17 48.98
N ASN A 628 -18.11 8.12 49.67
CA ASN A 628 -18.47 9.41 49.10
C ASN A 628 -17.68 10.55 49.77
N ALA A 629 -16.79 11.17 49.01
CA ALA A 629 -16.13 12.43 49.36
C ALA A 629 -16.64 13.62 48.52
N GLY A 630 -17.54 13.37 47.57
CA GLY A 630 -18.13 14.38 46.69
C GLY A 630 -19.63 14.57 46.93
N THR A 631 -20.34 14.86 45.84
CA THR A 631 -21.80 15.06 45.85
C THR A 631 -22.51 13.81 45.35
N PHE A 632 -23.36 13.23 46.19
CA PHE A 632 -24.25 12.14 45.78
C PHE A 632 -25.71 12.62 45.75
N ASN A 633 -26.19 12.95 44.54
CA ASN A 633 -27.56 13.43 44.33
C ASN A 633 -28.52 12.25 44.20
N VAL A 634 -29.06 11.82 45.34
CA VAL A 634 -30.00 10.69 45.43
C VAL A 634 -31.46 11.05 45.09
N ARG A 635 -31.83 12.33 45.14
CA ARG A 635 -33.19 12.82 44.85
C ARG A 635 -34.25 11.99 45.60
N THR A 636 -35.28 11.51 44.91
CA THR A 636 -36.33 10.64 45.48
C THR A 636 -36.04 9.14 45.32
N SER A 637 -34.80 8.74 44.99
CA SER A 637 -34.44 7.34 44.82
C SER A 637 -34.44 6.58 46.13
N THR A 638 -34.62 5.26 46.00
CA THR A 638 -34.15 4.30 47.00
C THR A 638 -32.69 3.97 46.72
N VAL A 639 -31.79 4.29 47.63
CA VAL A 639 -30.41 3.78 47.62
C VAL A 639 -30.38 2.45 48.35
N ASN A 640 -29.70 1.45 47.78
CA ASN A 640 -29.67 0.12 48.35
C ASN A 640 -28.25 -0.41 48.55
N PHE A 641 -27.80 -0.48 49.81
CA PHE A 641 -26.57 -1.16 50.19
C PHE A 641 -26.84 -2.66 50.30
N LYS A 642 -26.64 -3.37 49.19
CA LYS A 642 -26.82 -4.82 49.04
C LYS A 642 -25.53 -5.61 49.25
N THR A 643 -24.92 -5.52 50.43
CA THR A 643 -23.55 -6.02 50.65
C THR A 643 -23.41 -7.52 50.36
N LEU A 644 -22.46 -7.87 49.49
CA LEU A 644 -22.04 -9.25 49.12
C LEU A 644 -20.83 -9.72 49.93
N SER A 645 -20.14 -8.79 50.59
CA SER A 645 -18.96 -9.00 51.42
C SER A 645 -18.98 -8.03 52.61
N ASN A 646 -17.95 -8.05 53.45
CA ASN A 646 -17.79 -6.98 54.44
C ASN A 646 -17.56 -5.66 53.70
N ALA A 647 -18.39 -4.67 53.99
CA ALA A 647 -18.37 -3.38 53.32
C ALA A 647 -18.13 -2.25 54.31
N ILE A 648 -17.39 -1.25 53.88
CA ILE A 648 -17.26 0.03 54.56
C ILE A 648 -18.19 1.03 53.86
N ILE A 649 -18.95 1.82 54.61
CA ILE A 649 -19.91 2.77 54.05
C ILE A 649 -19.60 4.14 54.64
N THR A 650 -19.02 5.00 53.81
CA THR A 650 -18.76 6.41 54.10
C THR A 650 -19.71 7.22 53.23
N THR A 651 -20.74 7.78 53.84
CA THR A 651 -21.82 8.48 53.12
C THR A 651 -21.44 9.90 52.74
N GLY A 652 -20.43 10.49 53.40
CA GLY A 652 -20.08 11.90 53.24
C GLY A 652 -21.12 12.84 53.84
N GLY A 653 -22.00 12.34 54.74
CA GLY A 653 -23.10 13.10 55.33
C GLY A 653 -24.27 13.35 54.38
N VAL A 654 -24.43 12.52 53.35
CA VAL A 654 -25.53 12.61 52.37
C VAL A 654 -26.89 12.40 53.05
N ASP A 655 -27.88 13.22 52.66
CA ASP A 655 -29.28 13.00 53.00
C ASP A 655 -29.91 12.02 52.01
N PHE A 656 -30.28 10.84 52.50
CA PHE A 656 -30.99 9.84 51.70
C PHE A 656 -32.49 10.10 51.73
N TYR A 657 -33.17 10.02 50.58
CA TYR A 657 -34.64 9.96 50.60
C TYR A 657 -35.10 8.60 51.13
N ASN A 658 -34.97 7.53 50.35
CA ASN A 658 -35.17 6.18 50.85
C ASN A 658 -33.83 5.45 50.93
N LEU A 659 -33.58 4.76 52.04
CA LEU A 659 -32.37 3.97 52.24
C LEU A 659 -32.72 2.53 52.59
N LYS A 660 -32.16 1.58 51.86
CA LYS A 660 -32.26 0.16 52.17
C LYS A 660 -30.87 -0.43 52.45
N PHE A 661 -30.74 -1.12 53.57
CA PHE A 661 -29.68 -2.09 53.78
C PHE A 661 -30.26 -3.49 53.52
N ASP A 662 -29.58 -4.25 52.68
CA ASP A 662 -29.97 -5.61 52.32
C ASP A 662 -28.72 -6.48 52.15
N ASN A 663 -28.90 -7.79 52.17
CA ASN A 663 -27.84 -8.74 51.89
C ASN A 663 -28.33 -9.77 50.87
N ILE A 664 -27.65 -9.84 49.72
CA ILE A 664 -27.80 -10.92 48.74
C ILE A 664 -26.62 -11.88 48.91
N GLY A 665 -26.42 -12.42 50.11
CA GLY A 665 -25.39 -13.40 50.36
C GLY A 665 -25.90 -14.79 50.00
N THR A 666 -25.39 -15.37 48.91
CA THR A 666 -25.33 -16.82 48.67
C THR A 666 -24.01 -17.42 49.15
N GLY A 667 -23.04 -16.58 49.54
CA GLY A 667 -21.73 -16.96 50.04
C GLY A 667 -21.76 -17.41 51.50
N GLY A 668 -21.03 -18.46 51.81
CA GLY A 668 -21.06 -19.17 53.09
C GLY A 668 -20.50 -18.41 54.31
N SER A 669 -20.69 -17.10 54.46
CA SER A 669 -20.09 -16.31 55.54
C SER A 669 -20.95 -15.13 56.01
N SER A 670 -20.78 -14.74 57.27
CA SER A 670 -21.42 -13.53 57.81
C SER A 670 -20.78 -12.27 57.25
N HIS A 671 -21.61 -11.26 56.96
CA HIS A 671 -21.18 -10.00 56.37
C HIS A 671 -21.56 -8.81 57.26
N THR A 672 -20.67 -7.83 57.35
CA THR A 672 -20.88 -6.59 58.09
C THR A 672 -20.80 -5.38 57.16
N ALA A 673 -21.84 -4.53 57.21
CA ALA A 673 -21.80 -3.17 56.69
C ALA A 673 -21.35 -2.22 57.82
N THR A 674 -20.18 -1.61 57.68
CA THR A 674 -19.61 -0.71 58.71
C THR A 674 -19.87 0.75 58.33
N LEU A 675 -20.63 1.46 59.16
CA LEU A 675 -20.95 2.87 58.95
C LEU A 675 -19.80 3.76 59.46
N ILE A 676 -19.29 4.64 58.59
CA ILE A 676 -18.12 5.49 58.89
C ILE A 676 -18.50 6.86 59.40
N ASP A 677 -19.67 7.37 59.07
CA ASP A 677 -20.13 8.72 59.39
C ASP A 677 -21.61 8.77 59.75
N ASP A 678 -22.05 9.94 60.20
CA ASP A 678 -23.44 10.25 60.50
C ASP A 678 -24.15 10.68 59.21
N PHE A 679 -25.46 10.39 59.10
CA PHE A 679 -26.26 10.77 57.93
C PHE A 679 -27.75 10.90 58.27
N THR A 680 -28.51 11.49 57.34
CA THR A 680 -29.97 11.64 57.45
C THR A 680 -30.67 10.74 56.45
N VAL A 681 -31.85 10.23 56.83
CA VAL A 681 -32.82 9.60 55.94
C VAL A 681 -34.13 10.37 56.06
N THR A 682 -34.50 11.14 55.03
CA THR A 682 -35.69 12.00 55.05
C THR A 682 -36.99 11.24 54.72
N GLY A 683 -36.88 10.13 54.00
CA GLY A 683 -37.95 9.16 53.77
C GLY A 683 -37.77 7.92 54.64
N ASP A 684 -37.94 6.73 54.06
CA ASP A 684 -37.95 5.48 54.81
C ASP A 684 -36.58 4.80 54.89
N LEU A 685 -36.23 4.31 56.09
CA LEU A 685 -35.08 3.43 56.32
C LEU A 685 -35.56 1.98 56.45
N THR A 686 -35.15 1.14 55.49
CA THR A 686 -35.39 -0.31 55.54
C THR A 686 -34.10 -1.06 55.83
N VAL A 687 -34.14 -1.96 56.80
CA VAL A 687 -33.09 -2.94 57.06
C VAL A 687 -33.71 -4.31 56.85
N ASP A 688 -33.24 -5.02 55.83
CA ASP A 688 -33.78 -6.32 55.44
C ASP A 688 -32.66 -7.34 55.33
N LYS A 689 -32.96 -8.58 55.70
CA LYS A 689 -32.13 -9.72 55.36
C LYS A 689 -32.90 -10.56 54.38
N SER A 690 -32.77 -10.28 53.09
CA SER A 690 -33.56 -10.96 52.06
C SER A 690 -33.04 -12.33 51.65
N SER A 691 -31.72 -12.59 51.74
CA SER A 691 -31.18 -13.92 51.40
C SER A 691 -31.36 -14.96 52.50
N THR A 692 -31.39 -16.24 52.12
CA THR A 692 -31.20 -17.37 53.03
C THR A 692 -29.70 -17.59 53.23
N GLY A 693 -29.21 -17.75 54.46
CA GLY A 693 -27.78 -17.95 54.68
C GLY A 693 -27.25 -17.45 56.00
N TRP A 694 -26.10 -16.78 56.02
CA TRP A 694 -25.37 -16.38 57.23
C TRP A 694 -25.84 -15.02 57.78
N ALA A 695 -25.37 -14.68 59.00
CA ALA A 695 -25.80 -13.45 59.66
C ALA A 695 -25.35 -12.18 58.93
N PHE A 696 -26.21 -11.16 58.91
CA PHE A 696 -25.91 -9.83 58.36
C PHE A 696 -25.92 -8.80 59.50
N ALA A 697 -24.89 -7.98 59.58
CA ALA A 697 -24.74 -6.95 60.59
C ALA A 697 -24.54 -5.58 59.97
N ILE A 698 -25.17 -4.57 60.56
CA ILE A 698 -24.86 -3.16 60.28
C ILE A 698 -24.27 -2.61 61.58
N SER A 699 -23.03 -2.11 61.54
CA SER A 699 -22.27 -1.71 62.73
C SER A 699 -21.63 -0.34 62.55
N PRO A 700 -21.65 0.55 63.54
CA PRO A 700 -20.98 1.85 63.44
C PRO A 700 -19.48 1.75 63.79
N SER A 701 -18.65 2.58 63.15
CA SER A 701 -17.23 2.76 63.48
C SER A 701 -17.05 3.74 64.66
N GLY A 702 -17.45 3.30 65.85
CA GLY A 702 -17.53 4.16 67.03
C GLY A 702 -18.92 4.80 67.17
N THR A 703 -19.04 5.94 67.87
CA THR A 703 -20.33 6.59 68.09
C THR A 703 -20.84 7.23 66.82
N ARG A 704 -22.01 6.81 66.34
CA ARG A 704 -22.66 7.31 65.13
C ARG A 704 -24.15 7.59 65.34
N THR A 705 -24.69 8.49 64.53
CA THR A 705 -26.08 8.90 64.54
C THR A 705 -26.69 8.76 63.14
N ILE A 706 -27.87 8.14 63.06
CA ILE A 706 -28.73 8.19 61.88
C ILE A 706 -29.96 9.03 62.27
N ASN A 707 -30.14 10.18 61.62
CA ASN A 707 -31.36 10.97 61.76
C ASN A 707 -32.40 10.45 60.77
N LEU A 708 -33.58 10.10 61.25
CA LEU A 708 -34.65 9.51 60.43
C LEU A 708 -35.93 10.34 60.55
N GLU A 709 -36.40 10.88 59.43
CA GLU A 709 -37.65 11.65 59.38
C GLU A 709 -38.86 10.80 58.96
N GLY A 710 -38.66 9.71 58.21
CA GLY A 710 -39.72 8.77 57.85
C GLY A 710 -39.74 7.51 58.72
N ASN A 711 -40.18 6.39 58.14
CA ASN A 711 -40.41 5.16 58.87
C ASN A 711 -39.17 4.27 58.94
N PHE A 712 -39.01 3.56 60.05
CA PHE A 712 -38.03 2.49 60.19
C PHE A 712 -38.69 1.12 60.00
N TYR A 713 -38.22 0.36 59.01
CA TYR A 713 -38.64 -1.02 58.78
C TYR A 713 -37.49 -1.99 59.03
N ALA A 714 -37.64 -2.87 60.02
CA ALA A 714 -36.77 -4.02 60.20
C ALA A 714 -37.47 -5.28 59.69
N LYS A 715 -36.99 -5.83 58.58
CA LYS A 715 -37.53 -7.02 57.91
C LYS A 715 -36.53 -8.17 57.99
N ARG A 716 -37.05 -9.38 58.11
CA ARG A 716 -36.25 -10.61 58.01
C ARG A 716 -36.96 -11.52 57.03
N THR A 717 -36.91 -11.14 55.75
CA THR A 717 -37.60 -11.87 54.69
C THR A 717 -36.93 -13.21 54.34
N GLY A 718 -35.63 -13.36 54.63
CA GLY A 718 -34.86 -14.60 54.53
C GLY A 718 -34.65 -15.33 55.88
N SER A 719 -33.65 -16.22 55.92
CA SER A 719 -33.26 -17.00 57.11
C SER A 719 -31.95 -16.51 57.74
N SER A 720 -31.82 -16.66 59.07
CA SER A 720 -30.69 -16.25 59.95
C SER A 720 -30.74 -14.85 60.56
N ASN A 721 -29.78 -14.59 61.47
CA ASN A 721 -29.75 -13.41 62.32
C ASN A 721 -29.41 -12.14 61.53
N MET A 722 -30.12 -11.07 61.82
CA MET A 722 -29.84 -9.72 61.37
C MET A 722 -29.60 -8.86 62.61
N SER A 723 -28.54 -8.05 62.58
CA SER A 723 -28.26 -7.07 63.63
C SER A 723 -28.12 -5.67 63.04
N PHE A 724 -28.73 -4.69 63.70
CA PHE A 724 -28.68 -3.29 63.30
C PHE A 724 -28.17 -2.46 64.48
N GLY A 725 -26.94 -1.98 64.36
CA GLY A 725 -26.26 -1.19 65.37
C GLY A 725 -25.68 -1.99 66.53
N ASN A 726 -25.07 -1.24 67.45
CA ASN A 726 -24.64 -1.65 68.77
C ASN A 726 -24.83 -0.45 69.73
N SER A 727 -24.27 -0.49 70.95
CA SER A 727 -24.39 0.62 71.92
C SER A 727 -23.81 1.96 71.44
N ASN A 728 -23.12 1.98 70.30
CA ASN A 728 -22.55 3.18 69.71
C ASN A 728 -23.37 3.70 68.52
N LEU A 729 -24.49 3.06 68.12
CA LEU A 729 -25.39 3.59 67.08
C LEU A 729 -26.62 4.22 67.73
N THR A 730 -26.85 5.50 67.45
CA THR A 730 -28.09 6.20 67.80
C THR A 730 -28.97 6.32 66.55
N LEU A 731 -30.19 5.79 66.61
CA LEU A 731 -31.23 6.07 65.62
C LEU A 731 -32.15 7.16 66.19
N ASN A 732 -32.07 8.36 65.63
CA ASN A 732 -32.78 9.54 66.11
C ASN A 732 -33.99 9.82 65.21
N PHE A 733 -35.20 9.65 65.75
CA PHE A 733 -36.43 9.90 65.02
C PHE A 733 -36.79 11.38 65.10
N MET A 734 -36.74 12.06 63.95
CA MET A 734 -36.87 13.52 63.81
C MET A 734 -38.15 13.94 63.09
N GLY A 735 -38.91 12.97 62.55
CA GLY A 735 -40.13 13.23 61.80
C GLY A 735 -41.24 13.86 62.65
N ASN A 736 -42.07 14.70 62.01
CA ASN A 736 -43.26 15.31 62.62
C ASN A 736 -44.53 14.44 62.46
N GLY A 737 -44.38 13.20 61.95
CA GLY A 737 -45.47 12.28 61.56
C GLY A 737 -45.51 11.02 62.40
#